data_AF-D8FXP4-F1
#
_entry.id   AF-D8FXP4-F1
#
_cell.length_a   1.000
_cell.length_b   1.000
_cell.length_c   1.000
_cell.angle_alpha   90.00
_cell.angle_beta   90.00
_cell.angle_gamma   90.00
#
_symmetry.space_group_name_H-M   'P 1'
#
loop_
_entity.id
_entity.type
_entity.pdbx_description
1 polymer ?
#
loop_
_entity_poly.entity_id
_entity_poly.type
_entity_poly.pdbx_seq_one_letter_code
_entity_poly.pdbx_strand_id
1 'polypeptide(L)'
;MNQETAVSKFNQGKQLQEAEKLEDKIAAYRRGLELNSNDSWTHHHLGENLAKLGRWNEAIVAFCDAITLKPDFSWSYHHLGDALAQQQQWEDSIAAFRKALELNPEHYGTYVGLGNSLAKLGQWDEAIAAYSRASELNPDADWIHFALANAVQQRNQFYLAKDIPSSSQIIECNPDEESFQRLGEIYFQLGQWDDAIATYRRAVELNPFSDLLNYQLGEAIYQRVIQHPESFFVDYKIGELPNKKNYQAHDRELPGLCFINDEQFLQATQHLDDESYAVEAFRVYKRYCVSELEKQACVNWLRLPESSREIGIKYWRSLPEFQVLLKKSITSVCLNQALLHYRQAIELNRHHIASYYRLGEILAYQEKLDEGCETYYKLAVLLAEQGKLDEALTCFQKAPHHSPSEAEIYESLWKGLNELAPLDVNNSYYRKEIKAPEALAYFNNHAKYTVIGLEFLSESDKILLEEVGLSLANLELMRRDSLALEEIYINSFGATLPIQLAKKESRTLGLHYYNWSQGMHLQQSLVETGYIYTVCPFTGKVLRSNQSFVIDSLFNYYRFVGQEVFYYLVGDWFGSRICLYFPKRELIIPFYSYPHINFGLSINRFKTYLVTYWQKVKAYLSNKQPKELVAVQAFMPNLGHYIWNDLAGIYHIVENGMVHHLTKFIIGAYEFMNVDVVFPEIETDKIIRFSDSWQIFQYLLENNYCGVRLVDMYIKDKLSKRLYQTSLTKCSQEFLQQIEASKQDSPLLLVTLRSKRSWVSQVEGIANVLNLLYADFPNLGVIFDGWSRTEREDPEAESVIAAEKDMMEKIITRLSGDIKTYSLIGATTYETLVWSDAIDFYITPMATSLTFVVWTAHKPGVTYGNTAFYGENVEFNYSSRTAENSIMPVFVPKEFIVDGHDPNPFSRSYECDWKAIYNEIFKLLKEWQNDSAIAIKSA
;
A
#
# COMPACT_ATOMS: atom_id res chain seq x y z
N MET A 1 35.86 -15.44 -0.35
CA MET A 1 37.00 -16.06 -1.07
C MET A 1 36.60 -16.16 -2.53
N ASN A 2 37.11 -15.25 -3.36
CA ASN A 2 36.47 -14.81 -4.60
C ASN A 2 36.77 -15.70 -5.80
N GLN A 3 35.73 -16.00 -6.60
CA GLN A 3 35.81 -16.68 -7.90
C GLN A 3 36.83 -16.03 -8.87
N GLU A 4 37.13 -14.74 -8.73
CA GLU A 4 38.16 -14.03 -9.52
C GLU A 4 39.57 -14.59 -9.35
N THR A 5 39.95 -15.05 -8.16
CA THR A 5 41.31 -15.61 -7.92
C THR A 5 41.52 -16.98 -8.56
N ALA A 6 40.45 -17.76 -8.78
CA ALA A 6 40.51 -19.06 -9.45
C ALA A 6 40.59 -18.91 -10.98
N VAL A 7 39.83 -17.97 -11.55
CA VAL A 7 39.87 -17.64 -12.99
C VAL A 7 41.23 -17.05 -13.38
N SER A 8 41.80 -16.18 -12.53
CA SER A 8 43.13 -15.61 -12.73
C SER A 8 44.23 -16.68 -12.82
N LYS A 9 44.25 -17.63 -11.88
CA LYS A 9 45.24 -18.74 -11.89
C LYS A 9 45.03 -19.73 -13.02
N PHE A 10 43.78 -19.99 -13.41
CA PHE A 10 43.46 -20.85 -14.56
C PHE A 10 43.94 -20.23 -15.88
N ASN A 11 43.74 -18.91 -16.06
CA ASN A 11 44.24 -18.18 -17.22
C ASN A 11 45.78 -18.13 -17.25
N GLN A 12 46.43 -17.98 -16.09
CA GLN A 12 47.89 -18.01 -15.99
C GLN A 12 48.47 -19.41 -16.35
N GLY A 13 47.82 -20.49 -15.92
CA GLY A 13 48.19 -21.86 -16.30
C GLY A 13 48.01 -22.14 -17.79
N LYS A 14 46.93 -21.62 -18.41
CA LYS A 14 46.71 -21.71 -19.85
C LYS A 14 47.78 -20.95 -20.64
N GLN A 15 48.15 -19.74 -20.19
CA GLN A 15 49.23 -18.95 -20.81
C GLN A 15 50.59 -19.65 -20.74
N LEU A 16 50.93 -20.28 -19.62
CA LEU A 16 52.17 -21.06 -19.47
C LEU A 16 52.21 -22.26 -20.44
N GLN A 17 51.11 -23.00 -20.56
CA GLN A 17 51.02 -24.15 -21.46
C GLN A 17 51.05 -23.75 -22.95
N GLU A 18 50.53 -22.58 -23.29
CA GLU A 18 50.63 -22.00 -24.64
C GLU A 18 52.06 -21.52 -24.94
N ALA A 19 52.75 -20.92 -23.97
CA ALA A 19 54.14 -20.48 -24.11
C ALA A 19 55.11 -21.66 -24.33
N GLU A 20 54.96 -22.76 -23.58
CA GLU A 20 55.78 -23.97 -23.77
C GLU A 20 55.62 -24.57 -25.19
N LYS A 21 54.39 -24.62 -25.70
CA LYS A 21 54.11 -25.10 -27.07
C LYS A 21 54.71 -24.20 -28.15
N LEU A 22 54.82 -22.88 -27.89
CA LEU A 22 55.44 -21.94 -28.83
C LEU A 22 56.97 -22.08 -28.84
N GLU A 23 57.61 -22.31 -27.69
CA GLU A 23 59.05 -22.56 -27.61
C GLU A 23 59.44 -23.87 -28.34
N ASP A 24 58.65 -24.93 -28.20
CA ASP A 24 58.87 -26.18 -28.95
C ASP A 24 58.78 -25.96 -30.48
N LYS A 25 57.82 -25.15 -30.93
CA LYS A 25 57.68 -24.78 -32.35
C LYS A 25 58.86 -23.95 -32.85
N ILE A 26 59.33 -22.98 -32.06
CA ILE A 26 60.52 -22.18 -32.39
C ILE A 26 61.75 -23.09 -32.52
N ALA A 27 61.93 -24.03 -31.60
CA ALA A 27 63.03 -25.00 -31.66
C ALA A 27 62.92 -25.94 -32.87
N ALA A 28 61.71 -26.29 -33.31
CA ALA A 28 61.48 -27.09 -34.51
C ALA A 28 61.79 -26.29 -35.79
N TYR A 29 61.36 -25.02 -35.88
CA TYR A 29 61.67 -24.17 -37.03
C TYR A 29 63.16 -23.83 -37.13
N ARG A 30 63.85 -23.58 -36.00
CA ARG A 30 65.31 -23.41 -35.99
C ARG A 30 66.04 -24.64 -36.51
N ARG A 31 65.66 -25.84 -36.07
CA ARG A 31 66.18 -27.11 -36.61
C ARG A 31 65.84 -27.30 -38.08
N GLY A 32 64.67 -26.86 -38.52
CA GLY A 32 64.28 -26.84 -39.94
C GLY A 32 65.21 -25.96 -40.78
N LEU A 33 65.57 -24.78 -40.27
CA LEU A 33 66.51 -23.86 -40.91
C LEU A 33 67.96 -24.35 -40.92
N GLU A 34 68.36 -25.18 -39.95
CA GLU A 34 69.66 -25.88 -39.97
C GLU A 34 69.75 -26.90 -41.13
N LEU A 35 68.61 -27.50 -41.51
CA LEU A 35 68.52 -28.48 -42.60
C LEU A 35 68.30 -27.82 -43.97
N ASN A 36 67.59 -26.70 -44.02
CA ASN A 36 67.39 -25.89 -45.23
C ASN A 36 67.27 -24.40 -44.86
N SER A 37 68.38 -23.67 -44.98
CA SER A 37 68.47 -22.25 -44.61
C SER A 37 67.74 -21.29 -45.55
N ASN A 38 67.32 -21.76 -46.74
CA ASN A 38 66.80 -20.93 -47.83
C ASN A 38 65.27 -20.94 -47.94
N ASP A 39 64.53 -21.34 -46.90
CA ASP A 39 63.07 -21.31 -46.91
C ASP A 39 62.51 -20.05 -46.23
N SER A 40 61.97 -19.14 -47.04
CA SER A 40 61.37 -17.89 -46.58
C SER A 40 60.15 -18.10 -45.67
N TRP A 41 59.36 -19.16 -45.88
CA TRP A 41 58.17 -19.43 -45.05
C TRP A 41 58.55 -19.94 -43.65
N THR A 42 59.61 -20.75 -43.56
CA THR A 42 60.13 -21.20 -42.27
C THR A 42 60.66 -20.03 -41.43
N HIS A 43 61.39 -19.08 -42.05
CA HIS A 43 61.81 -17.83 -41.36
C HIS A 43 60.63 -16.95 -40.95
N HIS A 44 59.61 -16.81 -41.80
CA HIS A 44 58.39 -16.07 -41.47
C HIS A 44 57.66 -16.67 -40.26
N HIS A 45 57.40 -17.98 -40.27
CA HIS A 45 56.74 -18.65 -39.14
C HIS A 45 57.59 -18.64 -37.88
N LEU A 46 58.92 -18.68 -37.98
CA LEU A 46 59.81 -18.46 -36.85
C LEU A 46 59.57 -17.06 -36.24
N GLY A 47 59.52 -16.02 -37.08
CA GLY A 47 59.20 -14.65 -36.66
C GLY A 47 57.83 -14.51 -35.99
N GLU A 48 56.78 -15.11 -36.55
CA GLU A 48 55.43 -15.08 -35.96
C GLU A 48 55.38 -15.70 -34.56
N ASN A 49 56.04 -16.84 -34.36
CA ASN A 49 56.03 -17.51 -33.06
C ASN A 49 56.91 -16.77 -32.03
N LEU A 50 58.03 -16.16 -32.48
CA LEU A 50 58.85 -15.28 -31.63
C LEU A 50 58.07 -14.01 -31.21
N ALA A 51 57.32 -13.42 -32.13
CA ALA A 51 56.43 -12.28 -31.87
C ALA A 51 55.33 -12.63 -30.85
N LYS A 52 54.72 -13.81 -30.96
CA LYS A 52 53.73 -14.31 -29.97
C LYS A 52 54.30 -14.49 -28.57
N LEU A 53 55.60 -14.73 -28.44
CA LEU A 53 56.32 -14.79 -27.16
C LEU A 53 56.87 -13.42 -26.69
N GLY A 54 56.60 -12.34 -27.41
CA GLY A 54 57.13 -11.00 -27.10
C GLY A 54 58.63 -10.85 -27.37
N ARG A 55 59.27 -11.79 -28.08
CA ARG A 55 60.69 -11.77 -28.44
C ARG A 55 60.89 -10.92 -29.71
N TRP A 56 60.51 -9.65 -29.62
CA TRP A 56 60.38 -8.75 -30.78
C TRP A 56 61.67 -8.58 -31.59
N ASN A 57 62.84 -8.49 -30.94
CA ASN A 57 64.12 -8.36 -31.64
C ASN A 57 64.45 -9.59 -32.51
N GLU A 58 64.23 -10.80 -31.96
CA GLU A 58 64.46 -12.03 -32.71
C GLU A 58 63.41 -12.21 -33.81
N ALA A 59 62.17 -11.76 -33.57
CA ALA A 59 61.12 -11.77 -34.57
C ALA A 59 61.44 -10.84 -35.74
N ILE A 60 61.92 -9.62 -35.48
CA ILE A 60 62.36 -8.67 -36.52
C ILE A 60 63.46 -9.29 -37.39
N VAL A 61 64.48 -9.91 -36.77
CA VAL A 61 65.55 -10.59 -37.51
C VAL A 61 64.98 -11.70 -38.41
N ALA A 62 64.12 -12.56 -37.87
CA ALA A 62 63.51 -13.64 -38.63
C ALA A 62 62.60 -13.14 -39.79
N PHE A 63 61.86 -12.04 -39.59
CA PHE A 63 61.09 -11.42 -40.67
C PHE A 63 61.99 -10.77 -41.73
N CYS A 64 63.10 -10.12 -41.34
CA CYS A 64 64.10 -9.58 -42.27
C CYS A 64 64.78 -10.69 -43.09
N ASP A 65 65.09 -11.83 -42.48
CA ASP A 65 65.63 -13.00 -43.17
C ASP A 65 64.63 -13.58 -44.18
N ALA A 66 63.35 -13.68 -43.79
CA ALA A 66 62.26 -14.09 -44.70
C ALA A 66 62.12 -13.14 -45.90
N ILE A 67 62.22 -11.83 -45.66
CA ILE A 67 62.15 -10.77 -46.70
C ILE A 67 63.39 -10.81 -47.61
N THR A 68 64.57 -11.09 -47.07
CA THR A 68 65.81 -11.19 -47.86
C THR A 68 65.75 -12.35 -48.85
N LEU A 69 65.20 -13.48 -48.42
CA LEU A 69 64.99 -14.66 -49.26
C LEU A 69 63.85 -14.47 -50.25
N LYS A 70 62.81 -13.71 -49.86
CA LYS A 70 61.62 -13.44 -50.67
C LYS A 70 61.19 -11.96 -50.55
N PRO A 71 61.71 -11.07 -51.42
CA PRO A 71 61.45 -9.63 -51.33
C PRO A 71 60.00 -9.20 -51.62
N ASP A 72 59.16 -10.08 -52.17
CA ASP A 72 57.73 -9.83 -52.45
C ASP A 72 56.80 -10.40 -51.35
N PHE A 73 57.35 -10.75 -50.18
CA PHE A 73 56.58 -11.39 -49.11
C PHE A 73 55.81 -10.39 -48.22
N SER A 74 54.66 -9.92 -48.71
CA SER A 74 53.81 -8.92 -48.03
C SER A 74 53.52 -9.23 -46.55
N TRP A 75 53.17 -10.48 -46.20
CA TRP A 75 52.90 -10.89 -44.82
C TRP A 75 54.08 -10.69 -43.87
N SER A 76 55.31 -10.94 -44.33
CA SER A 76 56.52 -10.68 -43.52
C SER A 76 56.76 -9.19 -43.31
N TYR A 77 56.48 -8.34 -44.31
CA TYR A 77 56.54 -6.88 -44.13
C TYR A 77 55.47 -6.38 -43.15
N HIS A 78 54.26 -6.95 -43.18
CA HIS A 78 53.21 -6.59 -42.24
C HIS A 78 53.62 -6.93 -40.80
N HIS A 79 54.06 -8.15 -40.54
CA HIS A 79 54.47 -8.55 -39.19
C HIS A 79 55.80 -7.93 -38.73
N LEU A 80 56.68 -7.55 -39.66
CA LEU A 80 57.82 -6.68 -39.37
C LEU A 80 57.35 -5.31 -38.87
N GLY A 81 56.37 -4.70 -39.54
CA GLY A 81 55.74 -3.45 -39.09
C GLY A 81 55.13 -3.58 -37.70
N ASP A 82 54.38 -4.66 -37.43
CA ASP A 82 53.82 -4.92 -36.11
C ASP A 82 54.92 -5.02 -35.03
N ALA A 83 55.98 -5.78 -35.31
CA ALA A 83 57.08 -5.97 -34.37
C ALA A 83 57.86 -4.66 -34.10
N LEU A 84 58.05 -3.82 -35.12
CA LEU A 84 58.67 -2.49 -35.00
C LEU A 84 57.78 -1.51 -34.21
N ALA A 85 56.46 -1.53 -34.45
CA ALA A 85 55.49 -0.75 -33.69
C ALA A 85 55.51 -1.12 -32.19
N GLN A 86 55.63 -2.41 -31.86
CA GLN A 86 55.75 -2.85 -30.45
C GLN A 86 57.04 -2.36 -29.79
N GLN A 87 58.10 -2.11 -30.57
CA GLN A 87 59.33 -1.49 -30.10
C GLN A 87 59.33 0.04 -30.15
N GLN A 88 58.19 0.66 -30.48
CA GLN A 88 58.05 2.11 -30.63
C GLN A 88 58.97 2.72 -31.71
N GLN A 89 59.42 1.91 -32.67
CA GLN A 89 60.15 2.34 -33.85
C GLN A 89 59.15 2.71 -34.94
N TRP A 90 58.44 3.82 -34.74
CA TRP A 90 57.24 4.17 -35.50
C TRP A 90 57.54 4.48 -36.98
N GLU A 91 58.64 5.16 -37.28
CA GLU A 91 59.06 5.49 -38.64
C GLU A 91 59.39 4.23 -39.46
N ASP A 92 60.14 3.30 -38.86
CA ASP A 92 60.49 2.04 -39.51
C ASP A 92 59.27 1.12 -39.65
N SER A 93 58.38 1.12 -38.66
CA SER A 93 57.07 0.46 -38.72
C SER A 93 56.22 0.97 -39.89
N ILE A 94 56.13 2.31 -40.06
CA ILE A 94 55.42 2.94 -41.18
C ILE A 94 56.02 2.50 -42.52
N ALA A 95 57.35 2.48 -42.64
CA ALA A 95 58.03 2.03 -43.84
C ALA A 95 57.72 0.55 -44.17
N ALA A 96 57.75 -0.33 -43.16
CA ALA A 96 57.42 -1.74 -43.31
C ALA A 96 55.94 -1.95 -43.70
N PHE A 97 55.00 -1.25 -43.06
CA PHE A 97 53.57 -1.34 -43.41
C PHE A 97 53.27 -0.77 -44.80
N ARG A 98 53.87 0.37 -45.18
CA ARG A 98 53.74 0.91 -46.55
C ARG A 98 54.25 -0.11 -47.57
N LYS A 99 55.38 -0.77 -47.30
CA LYS A 99 55.90 -1.81 -48.19
C LYS A 99 55.00 -3.04 -48.26
N ALA A 100 54.40 -3.45 -47.14
CA ALA A 100 53.39 -4.51 -47.12
C ALA A 100 52.17 -4.15 -47.97
N LEU A 101 51.68 -2.91 -47.91
CA LEU A 101 50.55 -2.40 -48.68
C LEU A 101 50.86 -2.22 -50.18
N GLU A 102 52.10 -1.88 -50.54
CA GLU A 102 52.54 -1.89 -51.94
C GLU A 102 52.42 -3.29 -52.56
N LEU A 103 52.71 -4.33 -51.77
CA LEU A 103 52.68 -5.73 -52.21
C LEU A 103 51.29 -6.37 -52.07
N ASN A 104 50.47 -5.92 -51.11
CA ASN A 104 49.09 -6.38 -50.90
C ASN A 104 48.18 -5.21 -50.46
N PRO A 105 47.56 -4.51 -51.43
CA PRO A 105 46.72 -3.35 -51.15
C PRO A 105 45.36 -3.65 -50.50
N GLU A 106 44.96 -4.92 -50.37
CA GLU A 106 43.64 -5.31 -49.86
C GLU A 106 43.66 -5.77 -48.38
N HIS A 107 44.83 -5.73 -47.73
CA HIS A 107 44.95 -6.17 -46.35
C HIS A 107 44.60 -5.04 -45.36
N TYR A 108 43.34 -5.03 -44.89
CA TYR A 108 42.84 -4.03 -43.94
C TYR A 108 43.66 -3.95 -42.64
N GLY A 109 44.18 -5.09 -42.15
CA GLY A 109 44.99 -5.16 -40.92
C GLY A 109 46.28 -4.35 -41.02
N THR A 110 46.90 -4.30 -42.20
CA THR A 110 48.09 -3.48 -42.45
C THR A 110 47.76 -1.98 -42.48
N TYR A 111 46.61 -1.58 -43.02
CA TYR A 111 46.16 -0.18 -42.95
C TYR A 111 45.89 0.27 -41.50
N VAL A 112 45.36 -0.61 -40.65
CA VAL A 112 45.23 -0.33 -39.21
C VAL A 112 46.60 -0.16 -38.54
N GLY A 113 47.55 -1.07 -38.80
CA GLY A 113 48.91 -0.97 -38.26
C GLY A 113 49.63 0.32 -38.67
N LEU A 114 49.45 0.73 -39.93
CA LEU A 114 49.93 2.00 -40.46
C LEU A 114 49.26 3.19 -39.75
N GLY A 115 47.93 3.20 -39.63
CA GLY A 115 47.19 4.25 -38.94
C GLY A 115 47.61 4.42 -37.48
N ASN A 116 47.84 3.31 -36.76
CA ASN A 116 48.32 3.32 -35.38
C ASN A 116 49.71 3.97 -35.27
N SER A 117 50.63 3.61 -36.16
CA SER A 117 52.00 4.13 -36.14
C SER A 117 52.05 5.62 -36.52
N LEU A 118 51.25 6.05 -37.52
CA LEU A 118 51.11 7.45 -37.92
C LEU A 118 50.49 8.32 -36.81
N ALA A 119 49.48 7.79 -36.12
CA ALA A 119 48.85 8.45 -34.97
C ALA A 119 49.86 8.71 -33.83
N LYS A 120 50.79 7.78 -33.59
CA LYS A 120 51.85 7.95 -32.57
C LYS A 120 52.85 9.05 -32.89
N LEU A 121 53.05 9.36 -34.17
CA LEU A 121 53.88 10.47 -34.63
C LEU A 121 53.10 11.79 -34.78
N GLY A 122 51.80 11.82 -34.44
CA GLY A 122 50.95 13.00 -34.61
C GLY A 122 50.63 13.34 -36.07
N GLN A 123 50.88 12.41 -37.00
CA GLN A 123 50.56 12.55 -38.43
C GLN A 123 49.10 12.17 -38.68
N TRP A 124 48.19 12.95 -38.10
CA TRP A 124 46.78 12.57 -37.98
C TRP A 124 46.03 12.47 -39.31
N ASP A 125 46.32 13.32 -40.29
CA ASP A 125 45.66 13.26 -41.61
C ASP A 125 45.99 11.96 -42.36
N GLU A 126 47.24 11.53 -42.30
CA GLU A 126 47.67 10.27 -42.91
C GLU A 126 47.13 9.06 -42.12
N ALA A 127 47.06 9.16 -40.79
CA ALA A 127 46.45 8.12 -39.95
C ALA A 127 44.96 7.93 -40.26
N ILE A 128 44.22 9.03 -40.41
CA ILE A 128 42.79 9.04 -40.79
C ILE A 128 42.63 8.40 -42.18
N ALA A 129 43.47 8.76 -43.15
CA ALA A 129 43.42 8.15 -44.49
C ALA A 129 43.64 6.62 -44.42
N ALA A 130 44.57 6.17 -43.60
CA ALA A 130 44.82 4.74 -43.39
C ALA A 130 43.64 4.02 -42.71
N TYR A 131 43.08 4.59 -41.63
CA TYR A 131 41.90 4.00 -40.96
C TYR A 131 40.64 4.02 -41.83
N SER A 132 40.40 5.08 -42.60
CA SER A 132 39.30 5.15 -43.55
C SER A 132 39.43 4.05 -44.60
N ARG A 133 40.63 3.83 -45.12
CA ARG A 133 40.85 2.74 -46.07
C ARG A 133 40.68 1.35 -45.43
N ALA A 134 41.08 1.18 -44.18
CA ALA A 134 40.81 -0.05 -43.43
C ALA A 134 39.29 -0.29 -43.22
N SER A 135 38.54 0.78 -42.93
CA SER A 135 37.07 0.74 -42.75
C SER A 135 36.34 0.39 -44.05
N GLU A 136 36.80 0.92 -45.20
CA GLU A 136 36.28 0.54 -46.52
C GLU A 136 36.50 -0.95 -46.86
N LEU A 137 37.66 -1.49 -46.48
CA LEU A 137 38.03 -2.89 -46.75
C LEU A 137 37.39 -3.88 -45.75
N ASN A 138 36.99 -3.42 -44.56
CA ASN A 138 36.28 -4.22 -43.56
C ASN A 138 35.22 -3.39 -42.81
N PRO A 139 34.01 -3.22 -43.40
CA PRO A 139 32.97 -2.35 -42.85
C PRO A 139 32.37 -2.84 -41.53
N ASP A 140 32.40 -4.15 -41.28
CA ASP A 140 31.76 -4.82 -40.13
C ASP A 140 32.60 -4.77 -38.85
N ALA A 141 33.80 -4.18 -38.92
CA ALA A 141 34.73 -4.06 -37.79
C ALA A 141 34.54 -2.74 -37.03
N ASP A 142 33.56 -2.69 -36.12
CA ASP A 142 33.22 -1.50 -35.30
C ASP A 142 34.42 -0.80 -34.65
N TRP A 143 35.41 -1.57 -34.19
CA TRP A 143 36.62 -1.05 -33.56
C TRP A 143 37.49 -0.18 -34.49
N ILE A 144 37.43 -0.40 -35.82
CA ILE A 144 38.12 0.45 -36.82
C ILE A 144 37.44 1.82 -36.91
N HIS A 145 36.11 1.86 -36.88
CA HIS A 145 35.34 3.10 -36.84
C HIS A 145 35.63 3.90 -35.56
N PHE A 146 35.78 3.22 -34.41
CA PHE A 146 36.24 3.86 -33.18
C PHE A 146 37.66 4.43 -33.29
N ALA A 147 38.60 3.71 -33.90
CA ALA A 147 39.98 4.18 -34.11
C ALA A 147 40.02 5.41 -35.04
N LEU A 148 39.22 5.41 -36.11
CA LEU A 148 39.05 6.53 -37.03
C LEU A 148 38.46 7.76 -36.32
N ALA A 149 37.38 7.58 -35.56
CA ALA A 149 36.75 8.68 -34.81
C ALA A 149 37.72 9.31 -33.80
N ASN A 150 38.48 8.49 -33.07
CA ASN A 150 39.52 8.97 -32.16
C ASN A 150 40.61 9.74 -32.90
N ALA A 151 41.07 9.25 -34.05
CA ALA A 151 42.09 9.94 -34.85
C ALA A 151 41.59 11.30 -35.38
N VAL A 152 40.34 11.39 -35.83
CA VAL A 152 39.70 12.65 -36.25
C VAL A 152 39.61 13.64 -35.09
N GLN A 153 39.23 13.17 -33.89
CA GLN A 153 39.17 14.00 -32.70
C GLN A 153 40.54 14.54 -32.30
N GLN A 154 41.56 13.67 -32.25
CA GLN A 154 42.93 14.05 -31.89
C GLN A 154 43.54 15.02 -32.89
N ARG A 155 43.24 14.85 -34.19
CA ARG A 155 43.60 15.83 -35.22
C ARG A 155 43.04 17.21 -34.91
N ASN A 156 41.74 17.29 -34.65
CA ASN A 156 41.07 18.56 -34.43
C ASN A 156 41.62 19.26 -33.17
N GLN A 157 41.86 18.52 -32.09
CA GLN A 157 42.51 19.05 -30.88
C GLN A 157 43.93 19.56 -31.17
N PHE A 158 44.72 18.82 -31.95
CA PHE A 158 46.08 19.22 -32.32
C PHE A 158 46.11 20.55 -33.10
N TYR A 159 45.21 20.74 -34.06
CA TYR A 159 45.14 22.00 -34.82
C TYR A 159 44.58 23.16 -33.99
N LEU A 160 43.54 22.93 -33.17
CA LEU A 160 43.01 23.94 -32.25
C LEU A 160 44.08 24.46 -31.27
N ALA A 161 44.90 23.55 -30.72
CA ALA A 161 45.99 23.94 -29.83
C ALA A 161 47.08 24.76 -30.55
N LYS A 162 47.30 24.52 -31.85
CA LYS A 162 48.23 25.30 -32.68
C LYS A 162 47.75 26.72 -32.96
N ASP A 163 46.44 26.96 -32.90
CA ASP A 163 45.84 28.27 -33.16
C ASP A 163 45.91 29.22 -31.94
N ILE A 164 46.11 28.68 -30.72
CA ILE A 164 46.19 29.46 -29.48
C ILE A 164 47.21 30.62 -29.57
N PRO A 165 48.49 30.42 -29.96
CA PRO A 165 49.47 31.50 -30.00
C PRO A 165 49.06 32.63 -30.94
N SER A 166 48.46 32.30 -32.09
CA SER A 166 47.95 33.30 -33.03
C SER A 166 46.77 34.07 -32.46
N SER A 167 45.82 33.39 -31.80
CA SER A 167 44.70 34.04 -31.12
C SER A 167 45.15 34.93 -29.94
N SER A 168 46.13 34.50 -29.14
CA SER A 168 46.70 35.32 -28.07
C SER A 168 47.40 36.56 -28.61
N GLN A 169 48.15 36.44 -29.71
CA GLN A 169 48.80 37.59 -30.35
C GLN A 169 47.79 38.61 -30.89
N ILE A 170 46.64 38.17 -31.41
CA ILE A 170 45.56 39.06 -31.85
C ILE A 170 45.03 39.87 -30.66
N ILE A 171 44.79 39.23 -29.51
CA ILE A 171 44.33 39.90 -28.28
C ILE A 171 45.37 40.91 -27.78
N GLU A 172 46.68 40.59 -27.85
CA GLU A 172 47.74 41.55 -27.49
C GLU A 172 47.76 42.79 -28.39
N CYS A 173 47.43 42.63 -29.68
CA CYS A 173 47.40 43.74 -30.64
C CYS A 173 46.11 44.56 -30.53
N ASN A 174 44.97 43.91 -30.30
CA ASN A 174 43.65 44.54 -30.16
C ASN A 174 42.75 43.71 -29.23
N PRO A 175 42.66 44.05 -27.94
CA PRO A 175 41.81 43.33 -27.01
C PRO A 175 40.34 43.72 -27.21
N ASP A 176 39.61 42.95 -28.01
CA ASP A 176 38.17 43.10 -28.24
C ASP A 176 37.37 41.84 -27.84
N GLU A 177 36.06 42.01 -27.72
CA GLU A 177 35.11 40.96 -27.31
C GLU A 177 35.25 39.70 -28.16
N GLU A 178 35.24 39.86 -29.49
CA GLU A 178 35.24 38.75 -30.46
C GLU A 178 36.53 37.92 -30.35
N SER A 179 37.68 38.57 -30.15
CA SER A 179 38.96 37.89 -29.98
C SER A 179 39.01 37.09 -28.68
N PHE A 180 38.49 37.65 -27.57
CA PHE A 180 38.38 36.90 -26.31
C PHE A 180 37.37 35.76 -26.42
N GLN A 181 36.22 35.97 -27.07
CA GLN A 181 35.24 34.91 -27.29
C GLN A 181 35.84 33.75 -28.08
N ARG A 182 36.51 34.03 -29.20
CA ARG A 182 37.13 33.03 -30.06
C ARG A 182 38.22 32.23 -29.34
N LEU A 183 39.06 32.89 -28.55
CA LEU A 183 40.06 32.18 -27.75
C LEU A 183 39.40 31.34 -26.64
N GLY A 184 38.34 31.84 -26.01
CA GLY A 184 37.54 31.10 -25.03
C GLY A 184 36.91 29.83 -25.64
N GLU A 185 36.43 29.91 -26.88
CA GLU A 185 35.89 28.77 -27.63
C GLU A 185 36.94 27.70 -27.92
N ILE A 186 38.16 28.11 -28.29
CA ILE A 186 39.29 27.20 -28.48
C ILE A 186 39.62 26.48 -27.16
N TYR A 187 39.76 27.22 -26.06
CA TYR A 187 40.01 26.62 -24.74
C TYR A 187 38.89 25.69 -24.29
N PHE A 188 37.64 26.07 -24.54
CA PHE A 188 36.47 25.24 -24.23
C PHE A 188 36.49 23.92 -25.02
N GLN A 189 36.78 23.95 -26.31
CA GLN A 189 36.86 22.75 -27.15
C GLN A 189 38.02 21.82 -26.77
N LEU A 190 39.09 22.37 -26.20
CA LEU A 190 40.23 21.61 -25.68
C LEU A 190 39.99 21.05 -24.26
N GLY A 191 38.87 21.40 -23.62
CA GLY A 191 38.58 21.03 -22.23
C GLY A 191 39.46 21.77 -21.20
N GLN A 192 40.08 22.88 -21.61
CA GLN A 192 40.87 23.76 -20.74
C GLN A 192 39.95 24.77 -20.06
N TRP A 193 39.14 24.29 -19.13
CA TRP A 193 38.02 25.07 -18.60
C TRP A 193 38.43 26.31 -17.82
N ASP A 194 39.52 26.26 -17.04
CA ASP A 194 39.96 27.42 -16.24
C ASP A 194 40.40 28.59 -17.15
N ASP A 195 41.13 28.27 -18.22
CA ASP A 195 41.52 29.25 -19.25
C ASP A 195 40.29 29.76 -20.03
N ALA A 196 39.35 28.87 -20.37
CA ALA A 196 38.08 29.27 -21.00
C ALA A 196 37.27 30.21 -20.10
N ILE A 197 37.13 29.91 -18.80
CA ILE A 197 36.42 30.76 -17.83
C ILE A 197 37.11 32.12 -17.72
N ALA A 198 38.44 32.15 -17.60
CA ALA A 198 39.19 33.40 -17.51
C ALA A 198 39.00 34.27 -18.76
N THR A 199 39.05 33.65 -19.94
CA THR A 199 38.93 34.33 -21.23
C THR A 199 37.50 34.82 -21.48
N TYR A 200 36.48 33.98 -21.25
CA TYR A 200 35.08 34.38 -21.38
C TYR A 200 34.68 35.45 -20.35
N ARG A 201 35.25 35.44 -19.14
CA ARG A 201 35.01 36.51 -18.16
C ARG A 201 35.48 37.87 -18.69
N ARG A 202 36.62 37.92 -19.38
CA ARG A 202 37.08 39.15 -20.06
C ARG A 202 36.14 39.56 -21.19
N ALA A 203 35.64 38.61 -21.98
CA ALA A 203 34.65 38.91 -23.02
C ALA A 203 33.35 39.51 -22.42
N VAL A 204 32.83 38.92 -21.33
CA VAL A 204 31.64 39.42 -20.61
C VAL A 204 31.89 40.78 -19.94
N GLU A 205 33.10 41.05 -19.45
CA GLU A 205 33.47 42.38 -18.92
C GLU A 205 33.41 43.47 -20.01
N LEU A 206 33.79 43.14 -21.25
CA LEU A 206 33.72 44.06 -22.39
C LEU A 206 32.28 44.23 -22.92
N ASN A 207 31.49 43.16 -22.91
CA ASN A 207 30.09 43.17 -23.33
C ASN A 207 29.17 42.36 -22.39
N PRO A 208 28.70 42.98 -21.29
CA PRO A 208 27.85 42.29 -20.32
C PRO A 208 26.42 42.03 -20.84
N PHE A 209 26.02 42.64 -21.94
CA PHE A 209 24.67 42.54 -22.52
C PHE A 209 24.54 41.44 -23.58
N SER A 210 25.60 40.67 -23.83
CA SER A 210 25.56 39.50 -24.71
C SER A 210 25.00 38.28 -23.96
N ASP A 211 23.85 37.77 -24.42
CA ASP A 211 23.25 36.54 -23.90
C ASP A 211 24.14 35.32 -24.22
N LEU A 212 24.71 35.28 -25.42
CA LEU A 212 25.62 34.22 -25.86
C LEU A 212 26.87 34.12 -24.98
N LEU A 213 27.52 35.25 -24.66
CA LEU A 213 28.72 35.23 -23.82
C LEU A 213 28.40 34.80 -22.38
N ASN A 214 27.28 35.26 -21.83
CA ASN A 214 26.82 34.80 -20.52
C ASN A 214 26.55 33.29 -20.54
N TYR A 215 25.89 32.77 -21.57
CA TYR A 215 25.71 31.33 -21.72
C TYR A 215 27.04 30.57 -21.82
N GLN A 216 27.99 31.03 -22.66
CA GLN A 216 29.30 30.39 -22.85
C GLN A 216 30.13 30.36 -21.56
N LEU A 217 30.14 31.46 -20.80
CA LEU A 217 30.77 31.53 -19.49
C LEU A 217 30.09 30.59 -18.49
N GLY A 218 28.75 30.57 -18.46
CA GLY A 218 27.96 29.66 -17.63
C GLY A 218 28.28 28.19 -17.94
N GLU A 219 28.38 27.83 -19.21
CA GLU A 219 28.70 26.45 -19.64
C GLU A 219 30.14 26.07 -19.29
N ALA A 220 31.12 26.97 -19.48
CA ALA A 220 32.49 26.71 -19.07
C ALA A 220 32.61 26.46 -17.56
N ILE A 221 31.92 27.26 -16.75
CA ILE A 221 31.82 27.06 -15.29
C ILE A 221 31.14 25.72 -14.97
N TYR A 222 30.00 25.43 -15.61
CA TYR A 222 29.27 24.18 -15.40
C TYR A 222 30.16 22.95 -15.65
N GLN A 223 30.85 22.89 -16.79
CA GLN A 223 31.73 21.78 -17.14
C GLN A 223 32.89 21.65 -16.14
N ARG A 224 33.52 22.77 -15.75
CA ARG A 224 34.59 22.77 -14.73
C ARG A 224 34.12 22.24 -13.38
N VAL A 225 32.92 22.63 -12.95
CA VAL A 225 32.34 22.22 -11.67
C VAL A 225 31.97 20.73 -11.68
N ILE A 226 31.40 20.22 -12.77
CA ILE A 226 31.03 18.80 -12.86
C ILE A 226 32.27 17.90 -12.83
N GLN A 227 33.36 18.31 -13.47
CA GLN A 227 34.59 17.53 -13.51
C GLN A 227 35.31 17.50 -12.16
N HIS A 228 35.53 18.68 -11.56
CA HIS A 228 36.31 18.83 -10.33
C HIS A 228 35.70 19.90 -9.39
N PRO A 229 34.57 19.60 -8.70
CA PRO A 229 33.85 20.58 -7.90
C PRO A 229 34.63 21.04 -6.66
N GLU A 230 35.40 20.14 -6.05
CA GLU A 230 36.19 20.42 -4.84
C GLU A 230 37.35 21.37 -5.11
N SER A 231 38.10 21.17 -6.20
CA SER A 231 39.15 22.11 -6.58
C SER A 231 38.55 23.44 -6.99
N PHE A 232 37.48 23.45 -7.78
CA PHE A 232 36.81 24.70 -8.18
C PHE A 232 36.37 25.53 -6.97
N PHE A 233 35.80 24.89 -5.94
CA PHE A 233 35.40 25.56 -4.70
C PHE A 233 36.56 26.31 -4.02
N VAL A 234 37.76 25.71 -4.02
CA VAL A 234 38.98 26.26 -3.43
C VAL A 234 39.60 27.31 -4.35
N ASP A 235 39.84 26.98 -5.62
CA ASP A 235 40.51 27.81 -6.61
C ASP A 235 39.78 29.15 -6.82
N TYR A 236 38.45 29.12 -6.81
CA TYR A 236 37.57 30.28 -6.98
C TYR A 236 37.06 30.88 -5.66
N LYS A 237 37.58 30.44 -4.51
CA LYS A 237 37.29 31.00 -3.16
C LYS A 237 35.80 31.12 -2.83
N ILE A 238 35.00 30.15 -3.24
CA ILE A 238 33.52 30.21 -3.15
C ILE A 238 33.02 30.19 -1.69
N GLY A 239 33.84 29.73 -0.74
CA GLY A 239 33.53 29.68 0.69
C GLY A 239 33.84 30.94 1.51
N GLU A 240 34.33 32.02 0.90
CA GLU A 240 34.65 33.28 1.60
C GLU A 240 33.42 34.22 1.64
N LEU A 241 32.89 34.53 2.83
CA LEU A 241 31.77 35.47 2.99
C LEU A 241 32.25 36.93 3.00
N PRO A 242 31.57 37.86 2.30
CA PRO A 242 31.92 39.28 2.31
C PRO A 242 31.75 39.98 3.67
N ASN A 243 31.03 39.42 4.65
CA ASN A 243 30.81 40.03 5.97
C ASN A 243 30.53 38.98 7.07
N LYS A 244 31.21 39.12 8.23
CA LYS A 244 30.98 38.31 9.44
C LYS A 244 29.63 38.65 10.08
N LYS A 245 28.61 37.81 9.89
CA LYS A 245 27.35 37.88 10.65
C LYS A 245 27.47 36.96 11.88
N ASN A 246 26.98 37.40 13.03
CA ASN A 246 26.84 36.54 14.21
C ASN A 246 25.58 35.70 14.04
N TYR A 247 25.74 34.42 13.71
CA TYR A 247 24.64 33.51 13.43
C TYR A 247 24.08 32.85 14.68
N GLN A 248 22.77 32.57 14.69
CA GLN A 248 22.09 31.91 15.79
C GLN A 248 21.82 30.43 15.48
N ALA A 249 21.60 29.62 16.53
CA ALA A 249 21.08 28.27 16.36
C ALA A 249 19.80 28.31 15.51
N HIS A 250 19.67 27.36 14.58
CA HIS A 250 18.50 27.24 13.69
C HIS A 250 18.35 28.28 12.58
N ASP A 251 19.40 29.08 12.30
CA ASP A 251 19.44 29.91 11.08
C ASP A 251 19.36 29.03 9.81
N ARG A 252 18.39 29.33 8.93
CA ARG A 252 18.12 28.56 7.69
C ARG A 252 19.19 28.70 6.62
N GLU A 253 19.99 29.77 6.64
CA GLU A 253 21.04 30.04 5.65
C GLU A 253 22.36 29.30 5.95
N LEU A 254 22.60 28.91 7.21
CA LEU A 254 23.81 28.23 7.66
C LEU A 254 24.08 26.81 7.13
N PRO A 255 23.08 25.92 6.98
CA PRO A 255 23.31 24.49 6.77
C PRO A 255 24.09 24.16 5.50
N GLY A 256 24.02 25.00 4.46
CA GLY A 256 24.67 24.75 3.16
C GLY A 256 26.18 25.04 3.16
N LEU A 257 26.60 26.18 3.72
CA LEU A 257 28.01 26.61 3.75
C LEU A 257 28.78 25.96 4.91
N CYS A 258 28.15 25.80 6.08
CA CYS A 258 28.79 25.16 7.24
C CYS A 258 29.00 23.66 7.09
N PHE A 259 28.22 22.99 6.24
CA PHE A 259 28.47 21.60 5.87
C PHE A 259 29.77 21.44 5.05
N ILE A 260 30.24 22.52 4.42
CA ILE A 260 31.39 22.54 3.51
C ILE A 260 32.64 23.15 4.17
N ASN A 261 32.48 24.13 5.08
CA ASN A 261 33.57 24.82 5.77
C ASN A 261 33.58 24.55 7.29
N ASP A 262 34.51 23.69 7.73
CA ASP A 262 34.63 23.24 9.13
C ASP A 262 35.01 24.37 10.09
N GLU A 263 35.94 25.23 9.68
CA GLU A 263 36.43 26.34 10.50
C GLU A 263 35.30 27.33 10.78
N GLN A 264 34.50 27.63 9.77
CA GLN A 264 33.32 28.47 9.90
C GLN A 264 32.22 27.81 10.75
N PHE A 265 31.98 26.51 10.62
CA PHE A 265 31.02 25.81 11.47
C PHE A 265 31.46 25.80 12.93
N LEU A 266 32.75 25.57 13.21
CA LEU A 266 33.31 25.63 14.55
C LEU A 266 33.19 27.03 15.15
N GLN A 267 33.50 28.07 14.35
CA GLN A 267 33.35 29.45 14.77
C GLN A 267 31.88 29.83 15.02
N ALA A 268 30.97 29.40 14.15
CA ALA A 268 29.54 29.69 14.28
C ALA A 268 28.92 28.98 15.48
N THR A 269 29.41 27.79 15.84
CA THR A 269 28.87 26.99 16.95
C THR A 269 29.63 27.15 18.26
N GLN A 270 30.69 27.96 18.31
CA GLN A 270 31.53 28.15 19.51
C GLN A 270 30.75 28.60 20.75
N HIS A 271 29.63 29.30 20.56
CA HIS A 271 28.81 29.85 21.62
C HIS A 271 27.75 28.87 22.17
N LEU A 272 27.56 27.72 21.50
CA LEU A 272 26.60 26.69 21.90
C LEU A 272 27.17 25.81 23.00
N ASP A 273 26.33 25.44 23.97
CA ASP A 273 26.64 24.33 24.88
C ASP A 273 26.70 22.99 24.14
N ASP A 274 27.21 21.95 24.80
CA ASP A 274 27.46 20.65 24.14
C ASP A 274 26.17 19.94 23.70
N GLU A 275 25.05 20.16 24.38
CA GLU A 275 23.75 19.59 23.99
C GLU A 275 23.21 20.25 22.73
N SER A 276 23.22 21.59 22.69
CA SER A 276 22.81 22.39 21.54
C SER A 276 23.73 22.16 20.35
N TYR A 277 25.04 22.03 20.59
CA TYR A 277 26.01 21.65 19.57
C TYR A 277 25.73 20.26 19.02
N ALA A 278 25.40 19.27 19.86
CA ALA A 278 25.08 17.92 19.39
C ALA A 278 23.87 17.93 18.47
N VAL A 279 22.78 18.60 18.85
CA VAL A 279 21.58 18.74 17.99
C VAL A 279 21.94 19.39 16.65
N GLU A 280 22.70 20.48 16.68
CA GLU A 280 23.13 21.19 15.48
C GLU A 280 24.08 20.37 14.60
N ALA A 281 25.03 19.64 15.18
CA ALA A 281 25.96 18.78 14.46
C ALA A 281 25.24 17.62 13.76
N PHE A 282 24.30 16.96 14.43
CA PHE A 282 23.49 15.91 13.79
C PHE A 282 22.56 16.48 12.72
N ARG A 283 21.99 17.66 12.94
CA ARG A 283 21.16 18.31 11.91
C ARG A 283 21.98 18.65 10.66
N VAL A 284 23.16 19.24 10.82
CA VAL A 284 24.01 19.68 9.70
C VAL A 284 24.68 18.50 9.02
N TYR A 285 25.32 17.60 9.78
CA TYR A 285 26.17 16.54 9.22
C TYR A 285 25.48 15.20 9.02
N LYS A 286 24.43 14.89 9.80
CA LYS A 286 23.69 13.63 9.70
C LYS A 286 22.31 13.76 9.08
N ARG A 287 21.77 14.98 8.95
CA ARG A 287 20.49 15.31 8.30
C ARG A 287 19.28 14.54 8.85
N TYR A 288 19.26 14.18 10.13
CA TYR A 288 18.10 13.64 10.83
C TYR A 288 17.93 14.20 12.24
N CYS A 289 16.74 14.05 12.80
CA CYS A 289 16.43 14.45 14.17
C CYS A 289 17.12 13.48 15.15
N VAL A 290 18.07 14.00 15.93
CA VAL A 290 18.83 13.21 16.90
C VAL A 290 17.91 12.68 18.00
N SER A 291 17.99 11.38 18.31
CA SER A 291 17.29 10.83 19.48
C SER A 291 17.94 11.29 20.78
N GLU A 292 17.19 11.26 21.89
CA GLU A 292 17.74 11.60 23.21
C GLU A 292 18.95 10.73 23.59
N LEU A 293 18.94 9.45 23.18
CA LEU A 293 20.06 8.52 23.39
C LEU A 293 21.32 8.92 22.61
N GLU A 294 21.18 9.25 21.33
CA GLU A 294 22.30 9.69 20.49
C GLU A 294 22.85 11.04 20.92
N LYS A 295 21.98 11.97 21.31
CA LYS A 295 22.34 13.27 21.85
C LYS A 295 23.20 13.09 23.11
N GLN A 296 22.73 12.26 24.05
CA GLN A 296 23.46 12.00 25.28
C GLN A 296 24.80 11.30 25.03
N ALA A 297 24.85 10.36 24.09
CA ALA A 297 26.11 9.70 23.72
C ALA A 297 27.13 10.68 23.13
N CYS A 298 26.70 11.60 22.26
CA CYS A 298 27.54 12.64 21.68
C CYS A 298 28.08 13.59 22.76
N VAL A 299 27.23 14.04 23.67
CA VAL A 299 27.62 14.91 24.80
C VAL A 299 28.61 14.21 25.72
N ASN A 300 28.38 12.93 26.03
CA ASN A 300 29.28 12.14 26.86
C ASN A 300 30.66 11.97 26.19
N TRP A 301 30.69 11.78 24.87
CA TRP A 301 31.93 11.69 24.10
C TRP A 301 32.70 13.02 24.09
N LEU A 302 32.02 14.15 23.87
CA LEU A 302 32.65 15.49 23.87
C LEU A 302 33.29 15.88 25.21
N ARG A 303 32.85 15.29 26.32
CA ARG A 303 33.40 15.53 27.65
C ARG A 303 34.64 14.68 27.97
N LEU A 304 35.04 13.77 27.09
CA LEU A 304 36.28 13.00 27.27
C LEU A 304 37.51 13.89 27.03
N PRO A 305 38.60 13.75 27.82
CA PRO A 305 39.78 14.60 27.71
C PRO A 305 40.46 14.59 26.33
N GLU A 306 40.30 13.51 25.57
CA GLU A 306 40.92 13.30 24.25
C GLU A 306 40.00 13.68 23.08
N SER A 307 38.79 14.17 23.36
CA SER A 307 37.78 14.49 22.34
C SER A 307 37.63 16.00 22.16
N SER A 308 37.36 16.44 20.93
CA SER A 308 37.03 17.83 20.62
C SER A 308 36.00 17.88 19.48
N ARG A 309 35.34 19.03 19.34
CA ARG A 309 34.44 19.31 18.21
C ARG A 309 35.17 19.15 16.87
N GLU A 310 36.44 19.53 16.77
CA GLU A 310 37.25 19.37 15.55
C GLU A 310 37.52 17.91 15.22
N ILE A 311 37.82 17.09 16.23
CA ILE A 311 38.03 15.64 16.06
C ILE A 311 36.75 14.97 15.56
N GLY A 312 35.59 15.36 16.11
CA GLY A 312 34.28 14.84 15.69
C GLY A 312 34.00 15.10 14.21
N ILE A 313 34.25 16.34 13.76
CA ILE A 313 34.09 16.73 12.36
C ILE A 313 35.02 15.94 11.43
N LYS A 314 36.29 15.80 11.79
CA LYS A 314 37.25 14.98 11.02
C LYS A 314 36.79 13.53 10.89
N TYR A 315 36.25 12.96 11.97
CA TYR A 315 35.71 11.62 11.96
C TYR A 315 34.49 11.50 11.03
N TRP A 316 33.51 12.41 11.13
CA TRP A 316 32.33 12.36 10.25
C TRP A 316 32.71 12.51 8.78
N ARG A 317 33.69 13.37 8.45
CA ARG A 317 34.22 13.50 7.09
C ARG A 317 34.86 12.21 6.59
N SER A 318 35.44 11.38 7.45
CA SER A 318 36.03 10.11 6.99
C SER A 318 35.01 9.06 6.56
N LEU A 319 33.72 9.25 6.86
CA LEU A 319 32.68 8.28 6.54
C LEU A 319 32.34 8.31 5.03
N PRO A 320 32.26 7.15 4.34
CA PRO A 320 31.99 7.09 2.89
C PRO A 320 30.68 7.78 2.47
N GLU A 321 29.60 7.56 3.22
CA GLU A 321 28.28 8.17 2.98
C GLU A 321 28.35 9.70 3.05
N PHE A 322 29.18 10.21 3.98
CA PHE A 322 29.37 11.63 4.18
C PHE A 322 30.16 12.27 3.04
N GLN A 323 31.21 11.60 2.55
CA GLN A 323 31.99 12.08 1.40
C GLN A 323 31.13 12.25 0.14
N VAL A 324 30.17 11.35 -0.09
CA VAL A 324 29.22 11.46 -1.19
C VAL A 324 28.31 12.70 -1.03
N LEU A 325 27.76 12.91 0.18
CA LEU A 325 26.92 14.08 0.48
C LEU A 325 27.71 15.39 0.40
N LEU A 326 28.95 15.40 0.88
CA LEU A 326 29.88 16.53 0.83
C LEU A 326 30.15 16.93 -0.61
N LYS A 327 30.55 15.99 -1.46
CA LYS A 327 30.75 16.23 -2.89
C LYS A 327 29.47 16.76 -3.57
N LYS A 328 28.30 16.19 -3.28
CA LYS A 328 27.01 16.67 -3.82
C LYS A 328 26.76 18.14 -3.45
N SER A 329 27.01 18.49 -2.18
CA SER A 329 26.77 19.83 -1.64
C SER A 329 27.75 20.87 -2.19
N ILE A 330 29.05 20.53 -2.26
CA ILE A 330 30.08 21.38 -2.89
C ILE A 330 29.71 21.65 -4.35
N THR A 331 29.35 20.61 -5.10
CA THR A 331 28.92 20.74 -6.50
C THR A 331 27.73 21.68 -6.61
N SER A 332 26.70 21.48 -5.77
CA SER A 332 25.50 22.33 -5.74
C SER A 332 25.83 23.81 -5.53
N VAL A 333 26.71 24.12 -4.57
CA VAL A 333 27.12 25.51 -4.27
C VAL A 333 27.94 26.10 -5.41
N CYS A 334 28.88 25.34 -5.98
CA CYS A 334 29.70 25.80 -7.10
C CYS A 334 28.85 26.08 -8.35
N LEU A 335 27.83 25.26 -8.62
CA LEU A 335 26.92 25.45 -9.75
C LEU A 335 26.13 26.76 -9.68
N ASN A 336 25.99 27.40 -8.52
CA ASN A 336 25.37 28.73 -8.41
C ASN A 336 26.12 29.79 -9.23
N GLN A 337 27.43 29.63 -9.45
CA GLN A 337 28.22 30.54 -10.28
C GLN A 337 27.77 30.48 -11.76
N ALA A 338 27.51 29.28 -12.29
CA ALA A 338 26.96 29.12 -13.64
C ALA A 338 25.50 29.61 -13.72
N LEU A 339 24.72 29.34 -12.67
CA LEU A 339 23.30 29.70 -12.52
C LEU A 339 23.05 31.21 -12.71
N LEU A 340 23.95 32.05 -12.18
CA LEU A 340 23.91 33.50 -12.36
C LEU A 340 23.95 33.90 -13.84
N HIS A 341 24.87 33.31 -14.60
CA HIS A 341 25.05 33.64 -16.01
C HIS A 341 23.93 33.09 -16.90
N TYR A 342 23.37 31.91 -16.59
CA TYR A 342 22.19 31.42 -17.31
C TYR A 342 20.97 32.33 -17.09
N ARG A 343 20.76 32.82 -15.85
CA ARG A 343 19.70 33.79 -15.56
C ARG A 343 19.91 35.09 -16.32
N GLN A 344 21.14 35.61 -16.34
CA GLN A 344 21.48 36.81 -17.11
C GLN A 344 21.22 36.63 -18.60
N ALA A 345 21.62 35.49 -19.19
CA ALA A 345 21.36 35.18 -20.59
C ALA A 345 19.86 35.13 -20.92
N ILE A 346 19.03 34.56 -20.04
CA ILE A 346 17.56 34.51 -20.20
C ILE A 346 16.93 35.90 -20.05
N GLU A 347 17.45 36.72 -19.14
CA GLU A 347 16.95 38.09 -18.94
C GLU A 347 17.21 38.96 -20.18
N LEU A 348 18.39 38.82 -20.77
CA LEU A 348 18.79 39.49 -22.01
C LEU A 348 18.03 38.93 -23.23
N ASN A 349 17.81 37.62 -23.29
CA ASN A 349 17.08 36.94 -24.36
C ASN A 349 16.14 35.86 -23.80
N ARG A 350 14.85 36.19 -23.72
CA ARG A 350 13.80 35.29 -23.21
C ARG A 350 13.57 34.04 -24.05
N HIS A 351 14.12 33.96 -25.26
CA HIS A 351 14.03 32.79 -26.14
C HIS A 351 15.30 31.93 -26.13
N HIS A 352 16.25 32.18 -25.21
CA HIS A 352 17.50 31.42 -25.13
C HIS A 352 17.31 30.03 -24.50
N ILE A 353 16.85 29.07 -25.31
CA ILE A 353 16.50 27.69 -24.91
C ILE A 353 17.60 26.97 -24.12
N ALA A 354 18.86 27.08 -24.56
CA ALA A 354 19.96 26.34 -23.93
C ALA A 354 20.19 26.76 -22.47
N SER A 355 19.97 28.04 -22.16
CA SER A 355 20.07 28.57 -20.79
C SER A 355 18.94 28.06 -19.92
N TYR A 356 17.70 28.00 -20.43
CA TYR A 356 16.57 27.40 -19.71
C TYR A 356 16.82 25.93 -19.39
N TYR A 357 17.37 25.18 -20.33
CA TYR A 357 17.66 23.76 -20.16
C TYR A 357 18.69 23.54 -19.03
N ARG A 358 19.84 24.24 -19.09
CA ARG A 358 20.87 24.17 -18.03
C ARG A 358 20.38 24.68 -16.68
N LEU A 359 19.60 25.76 -16.68
CA LEU A 359 18.97 26.29 -15.48
C LEU A 359 18.06 25.25 -14.82
N GLY A 360 17.21 24.58 -15.60
CA GLY A 360 16.33 23.50 -15.12
C GLY A 360 17.11 22.31 -14.55
N GLU A 361 18.19 21.87 -15.22
CA GLU A 361 19.05 20.78 -14.74
C GLU A 361 19.71 21.11 -13.41
N ILE A 362 20.26 22.31 -13.26
CA ILE A 362 20.89 22.73 -12.00
C ILE A 362 19.85 22.86 -10.89
N LEU A 363 18.70 23.49 -11.15
CA LEU A 363 17.65 23.64 -10.13
C LEU A 363 17.10 22.29 -9.66
N ALA A 364 16.94 21.33 -10.58
CA ALA A 364 16.58 19.96 -10.25
C ALA A 364 17.67 19.27 -9.40
N TYR A 365 18.94 19.43 -9.78
CA TYR A 365 20.09 18.91 -8.99
C TYR A 365 20.16 19.51 -7.58
N GLN A 366 19.78 20.79 -7.44
CA GLN A 366 19.71 21.52 -6.17
C GLN A 366 18.43 21.24 -5.36
N GLU A 367 17.51 20.41 -5.86
CA GLU A 367 16.21 20.11 -5.24
C GLU A 367 15.33 21.37 -5.03
N LYS A 368 15.52 22.41 -5.85
CA LYS A 368 14.67 23.63 -5.88
C LYS A 368 13.45 23.40 -6.77
N LEU A 369 12.52 22.59 -6.26
CA LEU A 369 11.39 22.04 -7.03
C LEU A 369 10.54 23.12 -7.71
N ASP A 370 10.12 24.16 -6.97
CA ASP A 370 9.23 25.20 -7.50
C ASP A 370 9.88 26.00 -8.65
N GLU A 371 11.10 26.50 -8.41
CA GLU A 371 11.87 27.24 -9.43
C GLU A 371 12.20 26.33 -10.64
N GLY A 372 12.52 25.06 -10.40
CA GLY A 372 12.81 24.08 -11.44
C GLY A 372 11.59 23.77 -12.31
N CYS A 373 10.43 23.52 -11.69
CA CYS A 373 9.16 23.30 -12.38
C CYS A 373 8.75 24.51 -13.22
N GLU A 374 8.83 25.71 -12.66
CA GLU A 374 8.53 26.94 -13.40
C GLU A 374 9.46 27.12 -14.61
N THR A 375 10.75 26.79 -14.45
CA THR A 375 11.75 26.86 -15.52
C THR A 375 11.45 25.86 -16.65
N TYR A 376 11.18 24.59 -16.31
CA TYR A 376 10.83 23.57 -17.31
C TYR A 376 9.49 23.84 -17.99
N TYR A 377 8.51 24.40 -17.26
CA TYR A 377 7.24 24.85 -17.84
C TYR A 377 7.48 25.94 -18.90
N LYS A 378 8.24 26.99 -18.57
CA LYS A 378 8.57 28.07 -19.51
C LYS A 378 9.29 27.53 -20.74
N LEU A 379 10.24 26.62 -20.54
CA LEU A 379 10.96 25.95 -21.63
C LEU A 379 10.02 25.14 -22.53
N ALA A 380 9.12 24.35 -21.96
CA ALA A 380 8.19 23.53 -22.72
C ALA A 380 7.23 24.40 -23.56
N VAL A 381 6.76 25.52 -23.02
CA VAL A 381 5.93 26.49 -23.76
C VAL A 381 6.72 27.06 -24.96
N LEU A 382 7.96 27.51 -24.75
CA LEU A 382 8.82 28.03 -25.82
C LEU A 382 9.07 27.00 -26.94
N LEU A 383 9.31 25.73 -26.58
CA LEU A 383 9.50 24.64 -27.54
C LEU A 383 8.21 24.34 -28.32
N ALA A 384 7.06 24.36 -27.65
CA ALA A 384 5.76 24.16 -28.27
C ALA A 384 5.43 25.30 -29.25
N GLU A 385 5.72 26.55 -28.90
CA GLU A 385 5.57 27.71 -29.78
C GLU A 385 6.44 27.60 -31.06
N GLN A 386 7.56 26.88 -30.99
CA GLN A 386 8.43 26.57 -32.13
C GLN A 386 8.02 25.29 -32.89
N GLY A 387 6.91 24.64 -32.53
CA GLY A 387 6.41 23.41 -33.16
C GLY A 387 7.13 22.13 -32.73
N LYS A 388 7.98 22.19 -31.70
CA LYS A 388 8.77 21.05 -31.19
C LYS A 388 8.04 20.34 -30.04
N LEU A 389 6.89 19.73 -30.35
CA LEU A 389 5.99 19.17 -29.33
C LEU A 389 6.61 18.00 -28.54
N ASP A 390 7.39 17.14 -29.19
CA ASP A 390 8.05 16.01 -28.51
C ASP A 390 9.14 16.47 -27.52
N GLU A 391 9.90 17.51 -27.89
CA GLU A 391 10.88 18.14 -27.00
C GLU A 391 10.18 18.81 -25.81
N ALA A 392 9.06 19.51 -26.05
CA ALA A 392 8.25 20.12 -25.00
C ALA A 392 7.70 19.09 -24.01
N LEU A 393 7.19 17.95 -24.49
CA LEU A 393 6.71 16.86 -23.64
C LEU A 393 7.85 16.25 -22.81
N THR A 394 9.02 16.07 -23.43
CA THR A 394 10.22 15.59 -22.73
C THR A 394 10.65 16.56 -21.63
N CYS A 395 10.54 17.88 -21.84
CA CYS A 395 10.79 18.88 -20.81
C CYS A 395 9.82 18.77 -19.63
N PHE A 396 8.53 18.52 -19.87
CA PHE A 396 7.59 18.27 -18.79
C PHE A 396 7.94 17.03 -17.95
N GLN A 397 8.40 15.96 -18.61
CA GLN A 397 8.84 14.74 -17.90
C GLN A 397 10.12 14.94 -17.09
N LYS A 398 10.96 15.93 -17.46
CA LYS A 398 12.18 16.29 -16.72
C LYS A 398 11.94 17.26 -15.57
N ALA A 399 10.76 17.87 -15.48
CA ALA A 399 10.43 18.77 -14.39
C ALA A 399 10.53 18.01 -13.04
N PRO A 400 11.23 18.57 -12.04
CA PRO A 400 11.43 17.87 -10.78
C PRO A 400 10.09 17.72 -10.06
N HIS A 401 9.60 16.48 -9.98
CA HIS A 401 8.32 16.17 -9.36
C HIS A 401 8.46 16.10 -7.82
N HIS A 402 7.48 16.67 -7.11
CA HIS A 402 7.35 16.48 -5.66
C HIS A 402 7.16 14.99 -5.38
N SER A 403 7.98 14.40 -4.51
CA SER A 403 7.66 13.08 -3.95
C SER A 403 6.45 13.26 -3.04
N PRO A 404 5.27 12.71 -3.38
CA PRO A 404 4.08 12.93 -2.60
C PRO A 404 4.26 12.35 -1.21
N SER A 405 3.78 13.10 -0.22
CA SER A 405 3.62 12.62 1.15
C SER A 405 2.73 11.37 1.19
N GLU A 406 2.82 10.59 2.26
CA GLU A 406 1.95 9.41 2.42
C GLU A 406 0.46 9.79 2.39
N ALA A 407 0.12 10.95 2.93
CA ALA A 407 -1.23 11.53 2.86
C ALA A 407 -1.69 11.73 1.40
N GLU A 408 -0.85 12.32 0.56
CA GLU A 408 -1.17 12.54 -0.86
C GLU A 408 -1.28 11.23 -1.64
N ILE A 409 -0.49 10.21 -1.28
CA ILE A 409 -0.62 8.86 -1.84
C ILE A 409 -1.98 8.25 -1.48
N TYR A 410 -2.39 8.32 -0.21
CA TYR A 410 -3.69 7.78 0.23
C TYR A 410 -4.86 8.47 -0.46
N GLU A 411 -4.83 9.80 -0.57
CA GLU A 411 -5.85 10.58 -1.29
C GLU A 411 -5.87 10.28 -2.79
N SER A 412 -4.70 10.16 -3.41
CA SER A 412 -4.60 9.86 -4.84
C SER A 412 -5.15 8.46 -5.16
N LEU A 413 -4.79 7.45 -4.35
CA LEU A 413 -5.34 6.09 -4.46
C LEU A 413 -6.85 6.07 -4.21
N TRP A 414 -7.32 6.75 -3.15
CA TRP A 414 -8.74 6.84 -2.85
C TRP A 414 -9.53 7.45 -4.01
N LYS A 415 -9.08 8.58 -4.55
CA LYS A 415 -9.73 9.24 -5.69
C LYS A 415 -9.70 8.35 -6.93
N GLY A 416 -8.54 7.82 -7.30
CA GLY A 416 -8.42 7.04 -8.54
C GLY A 416 -9.19 5.71 -8.52
N LEU A 417 -9.47 5.12 -7.35
CA LEU A 417 -10.37 3.95 -7.24
C LEU A 417 -11.86 4.32 -7.41
N ASN A 418 -12.21 5.60 -7.23
CA ASN A 418 -13.58 6.11 -7.20
C ASN A 418 -13.91 7.10 -8.30
N GLU A 419 -13.02 7.27 -9.28
CA GLU A 419 -13.28 8.04 -10.49
C GLU A 419 -13.76 7.15 -11.64
N LEU A 420 -14.33 7.78 -12.66
CA LEU A 420 -14.66 7.10 -13.92
C LEU A 420 -13.41 6.82 -14.77
N ALA A 421 -12.35 7.62 -14.56
CA ALA A 421 -11.08 7.44 -15.21
C ALA A 421 -10.29 6.29 -14.57
N PRO A 422 -9.49 5.53 -15.36
CA PRO A 422 -8.66 4.46 -14.80
C PRO A 422 -7.52 5.02 -13.94
N LEU A 423 -7.31 4.42 -12.77
CA LEU A 423 -6.15 4.68 -11.91
C LEU A 423 -4.83 4.42 -12.66
N ASP A 424 -3.93 5.40 -12.70
CA ASP A 424 -2.60 5.27 -13.30
C ASP A 424 -1.69 4.39 -12.42
N VAL A 425 -1.46 3.17 -12.88
CA VAL A 425 -0.69 2.16 -12.13
C VAL A 425 0.79 2.21 -12.36
N ASN A 426 1.24 2.99 -13.34
CA ASN A 426 2.67 3.19 -13.59
C ASN A 426 3.21 4.36 -12.78
N ASN A 427 2.37 5.00 -11.98
CA ASN A 427 2.79 6.03 -11.03
C ASN A 427 3.78 5.43 -10.02
N SER A 428 5.04 5.80 -10.17
CA SER A 428 6.17 5.30 -9.38
C SER A 428 6.06 5.62 -7.89
N TYR A 429 5.18 6.54 -7.50
CA TYR A 429 4.95 6.92 -6.11
C TYR A 429 4.03 5.95 -5.36
N TYR A 430 3.24 5.14 -6.06
CA TYR A 430 2.35 4.18 -5.40
C TYR A 430 3.16 3.01 -4.82
N ARG A 431 3.16 2.94 -3.49
CA ARG A 431 3.78 1.82 -2.78
C ARG A 431 3.01 0.53 -3.03
N LYS A 432 3.75 -0.58 -3.07
CA LYS A 432 3.18 -1.93 -3.12
C LYS A 432 2.44 -2.28 -1.83
N GLU A 433 2.90 -1.76 -0.70
CA GLU A 433 2.35 -2.02 0.62
C GLU A 433 1.98 -0.71 1.31
N ILE A 434 0.76 -0.67 1.84
CA ILE A 434 0.18 0.45 2.57
C ILE A 434 -0.20 -0.05 3.96
N LYS A 435 0.28 0.63 5.01
CA LYS A 435 0.00 0.21 6.38
C LYS A 435 -1.41 0.66 6.78
N ALA A 436 -2.30 -0.31 7.00
CA ALA A 436 -3.69 -0.05 7.36
C ALA A 436 -3.88 0.87 8.59
N PRO A 437 -3.13 0.74 9.70
CA PRO A 437 -3.32 1.63 10.85
C PRO A 437 -3.02 3.10 10.54
N GLU A 438 -1.99 3.35 9.74
CA GLU A 438 -1.58 4.71 9.34
C GLU A 438 -2.61 5.33 8.38
N ALA A 439 -3.08 4.57 7.39
CA ALA A 439 -4.15 5.02 6.49
C ALA A 439 -5.48 5.26 7.24
N LEU A 440 -5.84 4.42 8.21
CA LEU A 440 -7.02 4.62 9.05
C LEU A 440 -6.90 5.89 9.91
N ALA A 441 -5.75 6.09 10.55
CA ALA A 441 -5.48 7.31 11.32
C ALA A 441 -5.56 8.56 10.44
N TYR A 442 -5.03 8.48 9.21
CA TYR A 442 -5.15 9.55 8.23
C TYR A 442 -6.62 9.90 7.94
N PHE A 443 -7.44 8.94 7.50
CA PHE A 443 -8.84 9.22 7.16
C PHE A 443 -9.66 9.69 8.38
N ASN A 444 -9.40 9.15 9.57
CA ASN A 444 -10.06 9.62 10.79
C ASN A 444 -9.75 11.08 11.13
N ASN A 445 -8.56 11.57 10.80
CA ASN A 445 -8.14 12.93 11.10
C ASN A 445 -8.48 13.96 9.99
N HIS A 446 -8.65 13.50 8.75
CA HIS A 446 -8.76 14.39 7.58
C HIS A 446 -10.12 14.33 6.88
N ALA A 447 -10.84 13.20 6.93
CA ALA A 447 -12.12 13.08 6.25
C ALA A 447 -13.18 13.95 6.93
N LYS A 448 -13.82 14.80 6.13
CA LYS A 448 -14.95 15.63 6.56
C LYS A 448 -16.15 15.28 5.70
N TYR A 449 -17.18 14.77 6.33
CA TYR A 449 -18.38 14.31 5.65
C TYR A 449 -19.51 15.31 5.82
N THR A 450 -20.23 15.57 4.73
CA THR A 450 -21.56 16.16 4.79
C THR A 450 -22.58 15.03 4.94
N VAL A 451 -23.44 15.11 5.95
CA VAL A 451 -24.44 14.07 6.23
C VAL A 451 -25.83 14.69 6.10
N ILE A 452 -26.64 14.16 5.19
CA ILE A 452 -28.02 14.62 4.94
C ILE A 452 -28.98 13.45 5.18
N GLY A 453 -29.72 13.49 6.28
CA GLY A 453 -30.73 12.47 6.57
C GLY A 453 -32.02 12.72 5.79
N LEU A 454 -32.46 11.76 4.97
CA LEU A 454 -33.70 11.92 4.17
C LEU A 454 -34.96 12.07 5.02
N GLU A 455 -34.96 11.53 6.24
CA GLU A 455 -36.13 11.55 7.13
C GLU A 455 -36.47 12.96 7.65
N PHE A 456 -35.46 13.81 7.81
CA PHE A 456 -35.60 15.14 8.43
C PHE A 456 -34.89 16.21 7.60
N LEU A 457 -35.26 16.33 6.32
CA LEU A 457 -34.67 17.33 5.43
C LEU A 457 -35.05 18.76 5.84
N SER A 458 -34.05 19.54 6.23
CA SER A 458 -34.19 20.99 6.35
C SER A 458 -34.31 21.65 4.98
N GLU A 459 -34.73 22.91 4.92
CA GLU A 459 -34.80 23.62 3.65
C GLU A 459 -33.41 23.81 3.02
N SER A 460 -32.38 24.01 3.85
CA SER A 460 -30.97 24.03 3.40
C SER A 460 -30.53 22.70 2.80
N ASP A 461 -31.00 21.56 3.33
CA ASP A 461 -30.65 20.25 2.78
C ASP A 461 -31.25 20.04 1.40
N LYS A 462 -32.50 20.46 1.20
CA LYS A 462 -33.16 20.36 -0.12
C LYS A 462 -32.44 21.20 -1.17
N ILE A 463 -32.08 22.44 -0.82
CA ILE A 463 -31.30 23.33 -1.70
C ILE A 463 -29.96 22.66 -2.05
N LEU A 464 -29.25 22.11 -1.07
CA LEU A 464 -27.98 21.43 -1.30
C LEU A 464 -28.13 20.20 -2.20
N LEU A 465 -29.18 19.39 -2.02
CA LEU A 465 -29.46 18.25 -2.90
C LEU A 465 -29.69 18.71 -4.35
N GLU A 466 -30.44 19.79 -4.56
CA GLU A 466 -30.68 20.39 -5.88
C GLU A 466 -29.39 20.93 -6.50
N GLU A 467 -28.57 21.68 -5.76
CA GLU A 467 -27.28 22.21 -6.22
C GLU A 467 -26.30 21.10 -6.64
N VAL A 468 -26.31 19.99 -5.92
CA VAL A 468 -25.50 18.81 -6.19
C VAL A 468 -26.04 18.00 -7.37
N GLY A 469 -27.30 18.21 -7.75
CA GLY A 469 -28.00 17.55 -8.86
C GLY A 469 -28.68 16.22 -8.48
N LEU A 470 -28.91 15.97 -7.19
CA LEU A 470 -29.55 14.76 -6.70
C LEU A 470 -31.08 14.93 -6.67
N SER A 471 -31.81 14.04 -7.33
CA SER A 471 -33.27 14.07 -7.29
C SER A 471 -33.82 13.46 -6.01
N LEU A 472 -34.54 14.26 -5.21
CA LEU A 472 -35.22 13.78 -4.01
C LEU A 472 -36.19 12.63 -4.32
N ALA A 473 -36.92 12.70 -5.44
CA ALA A 473 -37.84 11.63 -5.85
C ALA A 473 -37.09 10.30 -6.12
N ASN A 474 -35.92 10.35 -6.76
CA ASN A 474 -35.11 9.15 -6.98
C ASN A 474 -34.54 8.62 -5.66
N LEU A 475 -34.07 9.49 -4.76
CA LEU A 475 -33.59 9.10 -3.43
C LEU A 475 -34.68 8.40 -2.61
N GLU A 476 -35.92 8.89 -2.70
CA GLU A 476 -37.09 8.26 -2.07
C GLU A 476 -37.45 6.90 -2.67
N LEU A 477 -37.27 6.71 -3.98
CA LEU A 477 -37.42 5.39 -4.62
C LEU A 477 -36.33 4.43 -4.17
N MET A 478 -35.07 4.89 -4.10
CA MET A 478 -33.95 4.08 -3.64
C MET A 478 -34.17 3.60 -2.21
N ARG A 479 -34.69 4.44 -1.31
CA ARG A 479 -34.96 4.08 0.09
C ARG A 479 -35.96 2.92 0.26
N ARG A 480 -36.88 2.70 -0.69
CA ARG A 480 -37.96 1.72 -0.54
C ARG A 480 -37.47 0.28 -0.65
N ASP A 481 -38.03 -0.58 0.20
CA ASP A 481 -37.90 -2.02 0.09
C ASP A 481 -39.28 -2.62 -0.27
N SER A 482 -39.37 -3.24 -1.44
CA SER A 482 -40.65 -3.72 -1.99
C SER A 482 -40.41 -4.76 -3.08
N LEU A 483 -41.10 -5.90 -2.99
CA LEU A 483 -41.08 -6.93 -4.04
C LEU A 483 -41.42 -6.37 -5.41
N ALA A 484 -42.48 -5.56 -5.51
CA ALA A 484 -42.89 -4.99 -6.79
C ALA A 484 -41.81 -4.07 -7.38
N LEU A 485 -41.07 -3.36 -6.51
CA LEU A 485 -39.96 -2.53 -6.94
C LEU A 485 -38.77 -3.37 -7.41
N GLU A 486 -38.43 -4.43 -6.68
CA GLU A 486 -37.40 -5.39 -7.12
C GLU A 486 -37.79 -6.07 -8.44
N GLU A 487 -39.05 -6.49 -8.61
CA GLU A 487 -39.56 -7.03 -9.88
C GLU A 487 -39.40 -6.03 -11.03
N ILE A 488 -39.74 -4.75 -10.82
CA ILE A 488 -39.56 -3.69 -11.82
C ILE A 488 -38.08 -3.59 -12.20
N TYR A 489 -37.18 -3.57 -11.21
CA TYR A 489 -35.75 -3.46 -11.46
C TYR A 489 -35.20 -4.64 -12.25
N ILE A 490 -35.51 -5.87 -11.83
CA ILE A 490 -35.05 -7.10 -12.47
C ILE A 490 -35.55 -7.16 -13.92
N ASN A 491 -36.85 -6.93 -14.12
CA ASN A 491 -37.47 -7.03 -15.44
C ASN A 491 -37.02 -5.91 -16.40
N SER A 492 -36.44 -4.81 -15.89
CA SER A 492 -35.85 -3.75 -16.71
C SER A 492 -34.60 -4.19 -17.48
N PHE A 493 -33.96 -5.32 -17.12
CA PHE A 493 -32.77 -5.85 -17.80
C PHE A 493 -33.08 -7.01 -18.76
N GLY A 494 -34.35 -7.23 -19.11
CA GLY A 494 -34.76 -8.10 -20.23
C GLY A 494 -34.54 -9.60 -19.98
N ALA A 495 -35.07 -10.13 -18.88
CA ALA A 495 -35.11 -11.58 -18.67
C ALA A 495 -35.97 -12.27 -19.76
N THR A 496 -35.52 -13.42 -20.27
CA THR A 496 -36.24 -14.23 -21.28
C THR A 496 -37.61 -14.71 -20.80
N LEU A 497 -37.81 -14.79 -19.49
CA LEU A 497 -39.10 -14.94 -18.81
C LEU A 497 -39.17 -13.90 -17.69
N PRO A 498 -40.26 -13.13 -17.54
CA PRO A 498 -40.39 -12.16 -16.46
C PRO A 498 -40.30 -12.85 -15.10
N ILE A 499 -39.42 -12.35 -14.23
CA ILE A 499 -39.34 -12.82 -12.85
C ILE A 499 -40.53 -12.23 -12.09
N GLN A 500 -41.31 -13.11 -11.44
CA GLN A 500 -42.53 -12.77 -10.70
C GLN A 500 -42.35 -13.09 -9.21
N LEU A 501 -41.55 -12.27 -8.52
CA LEU A 501 -41.30 -12.39 -7.08
C LEU A 501 -42.60 -12.24 -6.24
N ALA A 502 -43.53 -11.39 -6.67
CA ALA A 502 -44.78 -11.05 -5.97
C ALA A 502 -45.84 -12.16 -6.00
N LYS A 503 -45.67 -13.22 -6.82
CA LYS A 503 -46.57 -14.39 -6.80
C LYS A 503 -46.24 -15.39 -5.69
N LYS A 504 -45.10 -15.26 -5.01
CA LYS A 504 -44.61 -16.26 -4.04
C LYS A 504 -45.07 -16.03 -2.58
N GLU A 505 -45.70 -14.90 -2.20
CA GLU A 505 -46.26 -14.74 -0.86
C GLU A 505 -47.56 -13.91 -0.77
N SER A 506 -48.41 -14.32 0.17
CA SER A 506 -49.68 -13.70 0.59
C SER A 506 -49.47 -12.95 1.90
N ARG A 507 -49.00 -11.69 1.87
CA ARG A 507 -49.00 -10.82 3.05
C ARG A 507 -49.31 -9.37 2.67
N THR A 508 -50.34 -8.80 3.28
CA THR A 508 -50.78 -7.41 3.08
C THR A 508 -49.79 -6.40 3.65
N LEU A 509 -49.38 -5.44 2.81
CA LEU A 509 -48.47 -4.33 3.14
C LEU A 509 -49.15 -3.29 4.04
N GLY A 510 -48.67 -3.14 5.28
CA GLY A 510 -48.89 -1.93 6.09
C GLY A 510 -47.77 -0.92 5.87
N LEU A 511 -48.12 0.36 5.80
CA LEU A 511 -47.23 1.51 5.54
C LEU A 511 -46.37 1.96 6.75
N HIS A 512 -46.31 1.18 7.82
CA HIS A 512 -45.62 1.58 9.05
C HIS A 512 -44.25 0.91 9.21
N TYR A 513 -43.32 1.72 9.72
CA TYR A 513 -41.92 1.42 10.02
C TYR A 513 -41.72 0.04 10.63
N TYR A 514 -40.70 -0.67 10.14
CA TYR A 514 -40.22 -1.95 10.64
C TYR A 514 -41.32 -3.03 10.76
N ASN A 515 -41.91 -3.41 9.63
CA ASN A 515 -42.66 -4.66 9.61
C ASN A 515 -41.70 -5.82 9.35
N TRP A 516 -41.11 -6.35 10.42
CA TRP A 516 -40.15 -7.47 10.41
C TRP A 516 -40.70 -8.77 9.80
N SER A 517 -42.01 -8.85 9.59
CA SER A 517 -42.64 -9.96 8.86
C SER A 517 -42.58 -9.84 7.33
N GLN A 518 -42.09 -8.71 6.80
CA GLN A 518 -41.82 -8.47 5.38
C GLN A 518 -40.43 -9.04 5.08
N GLY A 519 -40.40 -10.24 4.48
CA GLY A 519 -39.16 -10.98 4.25
C GLY A 519 -38.10 -10.23 3.42
N MET A 520 -36.93 -10.84 3.31
CA MET A 520 -35.71 -10.27 2.74
C MET A 520 -35.72 -10.15 1.19
N HIS A 521 -36.51 -9.22 0.66
CA HIS A 521 -36.72 -9.11 -0.79
C HIS A 521 -35.46 -8.71 -1.57
N LEU A 522 -34.66 -7.79 -1.02
CA LEU A 522 -33.41 -7.33 -1.61
C LEU A 522 -32.37 -8.46 -1.74
N GLN A 523 -32.10 -9.17 -0.65
CA GLN A 523 -31.13 -10.26 -0.63
C GLN A 523 -31.62 -11.42 -1.49
N GLN A 524 -32.92 -11.72 -1.45
CA GLN A 524 -33.50 -12.73 -2.32
C GLN A 524 -33.29 -12.37 -3.79
N SER A 525 -33.62 -11.14 -4.20
CA SER A 525 -33.38 -10.62 -5.55
C SER A 525 -31.90 -10.76 -5.95
N LEU A 526 -30.98 -10.38 -5.06
CA LEU A 526 -29.53 -10.51 -5.27
C LEU A 526 -29.09 -11.98 -5.38
N VAL A 527 -29.62 -12.89 -4.57
CA VAL A 527 -29.30 -14.32 -4.63
C VAL A 527 -29.84 -14.96 -5.90
N GLU A 528 -31.07 -14.65 -6.29
CA GLU A 528 -31.70 -15.20 -7.50
C GLU A 528 -31.01 -14.70 -8.78
N THR A 529 -30.55 -13.45 -8.80
CA THR A 529 -30.05 -12.80 -10.04
C THR A 529 -28.54 -12.64 -10.12
N GLY A 530 -27.83 -12.67 -8.99
CA GLY A 530 -26.41 -12.33 -8.89
C GLY A 530 -26.11 -10.83 -8.96
N TYR A 531 -27.13 -9.96 -8.91
CA TYR A 531 -26.97 -8.51 -8.95
C TYR A 531 -27.81 -7.79 -7.91
N ILE A 532 -27.28 -6.70 -7.37
CA ILE A 532 -28.05 -5.71 -6.62
C ILE A 532 -28.54 -4.62 -7.57
N TYR A 533 -29.76 -4.14 -7.37
CA TYR A 533 -30.41 -3.15 -8.22
C TYR A 533 -30.74 -1.86 -7.48
N THR A 534 -30.75 -0.76 -8.23
CA THR A 534 -31.18 0.55 -7.74
C THR A 534 -31.53 1.49 -8.90
N VAL A 535 -32.04 2.66 -8.58
CA VAL A 535 -32.21 3.78 -9.52
C VAL A 535 -31.04 4.74 -9.39
N CYS A 536 -30.53 5.27 -10.50
CA CYS A 536 -29.51 6.31 -10.50
C CYS A 536 -30.10 7.60 -9.92
N PRO A 537 -29.55 8.15 -8.82
CA PRO A 537 -30.14 9.30 -8.13
C PRO A 537 -30.17 10.57 -9.01
N PHE A 538 -29.26 10.67 -9.99
CA PHE A 538 -29.18 11.79 -10.92
C PHE A 538 -30.12 11.68 -12.12
N THR A 539 -30.33 10.47 -12.65
CA THR A 539 -30.95 10.30 -13.99
C THR A 539 -32.24 9.50 -13.99
N GLY A 540 -32.58 8.82 -12.89
CA GLY A 540 -33.74 7.92 -12.84
C GLY A 540 -33.54 6.58 -13.59
N LYS A 541 -32.40 6.36 -14.25
CA LYS A 541 -32.11 5.08 -14.94
C LYS A 541 -31.92 3.96 -13.93
N VAL A 542 -32.51 2.80 -14.20
CA VAL A 542 -32.25 1.59 -13.40
C VAL A 542 -30.81 1.12 -13.64
N LEU A 543 -30.08 0.88 -12.55
CA LEU A 543 -28.73 0.37 -12.52
C LEU A 543 -28.69 -0.99 -11.80
N ARG A 544 -27.70 -1.80 -12.15
CA ARG A 544 -27.37 -3.03 -11.43
C ARG A 544 -25.88 -3.10 -11.14
N SER A 545 -25.50 -3.77 -10.07
CA SER A 545 -24.10 -4.02 -9.72
C SER A 545 -23.91 -5.41 -9.15
N ASN A 546 -22.74 -5.98 -9.38
CA ASN A 546 -22.22 -7.16 -8.69
C ASN A 546 -20.85 -6.86 -8.07
N GLN A 547 -20.49 -5.58 -7.93
CA GLN A 547 -19.26 -5.13 -7.31
C GLN A 547 -19.54 -4.86 -5.84
N SER A 548 -19.16 -5.81 -4.99
CA SER A 548 -19.40 -5.75 -3.54
C SER A 548 -18.08 -5.69 -2.78
N PHE A 549 -18.08 -4.97 -1.67
CA PHE A 549 -17.01 -4.94 -0.70
C PHE A 549 -17.60 -5.25 0.67
N VAL A 550 -17.19 -6.39 1.25
CA VAL A 550 -17.65 -6.84 2.57
C VAL A 550 -16.58 -6.45 3.58
N ILE A 551 -16.96 -5.61 4.55
CA ILE A 551 -16.00 -4.99 5.47
C ILE A 551 -16.63 -4.95 6.84
N ASP A 552 -15.91 -5.51 7.82
CA ASP A 552 -16.33 -5.51 9.21
C ASP A 552 -17.77 -6.11 9.35
N SER A 553 -18.40 -5.86 10.48
CA SER A 553 -19.56 -6.59 10.97
C SER A 553 -20.91 -5.97 10.63
N LEU A 554 -20.93 -4.76 10.08
CA LEU A 554 -22.16 -3.97 9.91
C LEU A 554 -22.63 -3.87 8.45
N PHE A 555 -21.75 -3.56 7.50
CA PHE A 555 -22.16 -3.16 6.14
C PHE A 555 -21.50 -3.98 5.03
N ASN A 556 -22.29 -4.24 3.99
CA ASN A 556 -21.81 -4.54 2.65
C ASN A 556 -21.92 -3.29 1.77
N TYR A 557 -20.85 -2.98 1.07
CA TYR A 557 -20.77 -1.81 0.19
C TYR A 557 -20.88 -2.28 -1.26
N TYR A 558 -21.96 -1.88 -1.93
CA TYR A 558 -22.15 -2.18 -3.34
C TYR A 558 -21.84 -0.96 -4.19
N ARG A 559 -20.88 -1.10 -5.10
CA ARG A 559 -20.40 -0.02 -5.94
C ARG A 559 -21.28 0.13 -7.18
N PHE A 560 -21.81 1.32 -7.43
CA PHE A 560 -22.52 1.65 -8.66
C PHE A 560 -21.76 2.69 -9.47
N VAL A 561 -21.86 2.58 -10.79
CA VAL A 561 -21.29 3.53 -11.75
C VAL A 561 -22.43 4.22 -12.48
N GLY A 562 -22.70 5.47 -12.13
CA GLY A 562 -23.68 6.35 -12.78
C GLY A 562 -23.01 7.53 -13.48
N GLN A 563 -23.56 8.73 -13.29
CA GLN A 563 -22.85 9.97 -13.65
C GLN A 563 -21.58 10.17 -12.81
N GLU A 564 -21.58 9.65 -11.59
CA GLU A 564 -20.39 9.44 -10.77
C GLU A 564 -20.47 8.07 -10.09
N VAL A 565 -19.36 7.65 -9.48
CA VAL A 565 -19.32 6.45 -8.65
C VAL A 565 -20.03 6.77 -7.33
N PHE A 566 -20.91 5.87 -6.89
CA PHE A 566 -21.52 5.94 -5.57
C PHE A 566 -21.65 4.55 -4.97
N TYR A 567 -21.71 4.48 -3.66
CA TYR A 567 -21.85 3.24 -2.92
C TYR A 567 -23.21 3.15 -2.27
N TYR A 568 -23.80 1.98 -2.39
CA TYR A 568 -24.98 1.58 -1.69
C TYR A 568 -24.57 0.73 -0.50
N LEU A 569 -24.77 1.23 0.72
CA LEU A 569 -24.53 0.48 1.94
C LEU A 569 -25.78 -0.31 2.29
N VAL A 570 -25.63 -1.63 2.27
CA VAL A 570 -26.67 -2.59 2.61
C VAL A 570 -26.18 -3.41 3.79
N GLY A 571 -27.07 -3.66 4.73
CA GLY A 571 -26.76 -4.41 5.91
C GLY A 571 -26.65 -3.53 7.14
N ASP A 572 -27.18 -4.07 8.22
CA ASP A 572 -26.98 -3.79 9.65
C ASP A 572 -27.71 -5.00 10.30
N TRP A 573 -28.36 -4.83 11.44
CA TRP A 573 -29.25 -5.83 12.04
C TRP A 573 -30.50 -6.14 11.20
N PHE A 574 -30.79 -5.36 10.15
CA PHE A 574 -32.08 -5.40 9.45
C PHE A 574 -32.00 -5.88 8.01
N GLY A 575 -30.80 -6.01 7.46
CA GLY A 575 -30.59 -6.39 6.05
C GLY A 575 -31.09 -5.39 5.01
N SER A 576 -31.61 -4.25 5.44
CA SER A 576 -32.21 -3.28 4.55
C SER A 576 -31.16 -2.34 3.95
N ARG A 577 -31.67 -1.50 3.05
CA ARG A 577 -30.96 -0.36 2.47
C ARG A 577 -30.75 0.69 3.57
N ILE A 578 -29.49 1.02 3.88
CA ILE A 578 -29.19 1.92 5.00
C ILE A 578 -28.82 3.33 4.52
N CYS A 579 -27.90 3.41 3.56
CA CYS A 579 -27.24 4.67 3.24
C CYS A 579 -26.68 4.68 1.82
N LEU A 580 -26.60 5.87 1.23
CA LEU A 580 -25.78 6.14 0.06
C LEU A 580 -24.53 6.91 0.46
N TYR A 581 -23.42 6.62 -0.22
CA TYR A 581 -22.19 7.37 -0.08
C TYR A 581 -21.66 7.79 -1.44
N PHE A 582 -21.34 9.07 -1.59
CA PHE A 582 -20.79 9.68 -2.81
C PHE A 582 -19.32 10.11 -2.56
N PRO A 583 -18.34 9.27 -2.93
CA PRO A 583 -16.91 9.51 -2.69
C PRO A 583 -16.41 10.87 -3.12
N LYS A 584 -16.76 11.31 -4.33
CA LYS A 584 -16.26 12.56 -4.92
C LYS A 584 -16.60 13.80 -4.10
N ARG A 585 -17.69 13.73 -3.33
CA ARG A 585 -18.28 14.86 -2.59
C ARG A 585 -18.17 14.69 -1.08
N GLU A 586 -17.67 13.55 -0.60
CA GLU A 586 -17.72 13.16 0.80
C GLU A 586 -19.14 13.29 1.40
N LEU A 587 -20.15 12.99 0.59
CA LEU A 587 -21.56 13.13 0.94
C LEU A 587 -22.16 11.78 1.34
N ILE A 588 -22.75 11.75 2.53
CA ILE A 588 -23.43 10.59 3.11
C ILE A 588 -24.92 10.93 3.18
N ILE A 589 -25.76 10.04 2.64
CA ILE A 589 -27.21 10.16 2.70
C ILE A 589 -27.79 8.95 3.40
N PRO A 590 -27.95 9.00 4.74
CA PRO A 590 -28.69 8.00 5.48
C PRO A 590 -30.18 8.09 5.12
N PHE A 591 -30.81 6.94 4.91
CA PHE A 591 -32.23 6.90 4.58
C PHE A 591 -33.14 7.09 5.79
N TYR A 592 -32.65 6.74 6.97
CA TYR A 592 -33.35 6.82 8.25
C TYR A 592 -32.38 7.24 9.35
N SER A 593 -32.93 7.64 10.51
CA SER A 593 -32.13 7.89 11.70
C SER A 593 -31.64 6.59 12.34
N TYR A 594 -30.32 6.42 12.40
CA TYR A 594 -29.65 5.28 13.06
C TYR A 594 -28.72 5.80 14.17
N PRO A 595 -29.23 5.99 15.40
CA PRO A 595 -28.49 6.67 16.47
C PRO A 595 -27.24 5.92 16.94
N HIS A 596 -27.17 4.60 16.71
CA HIS A 596 -26.03 3.74 17.08
C HIS A 596 -24.93 3.69 16.02
N ILE A 597 -25.16 4.23 14.80
CA ILE A 597 -24.24 4.09 13.68
C ILE A 597 -23.43 5.38 13.50
N ASN A 598 -22.09 5.24 13.54
CA ASN A 598 -21.20 6.29 13.07
C ASN A 598 -20.82 6.02 11.60
N PHE A 599 -21.55 6.65 10.67
CA PHE A 599 -21.33 6.50 9.23
C PHE A 599 -19.94 6.96 8.80
N GLY A 600 -19.44 8.07 9.34
CA GLY A 600 -18.12 8.60 9.00
C GLY A 600 -16.99 7.63 9.37
N LEU A 601 -17.04 7.05 10.57
CA LEU A 601 -16.08 6.03 10.99
C LEU A 601 -16.14 4.76 10.13
N SER A 602 -17.35 4.33 9.78
CA SER A 602 -17.56 3.14 8.95
C SER A 602 -17.00 3.36 7.54
N ILE A 603 -17.23 4.54 6.96
CA ILE A 603 -16.66 4.90 5.65
C ILE A 603 -15.15 5.09 5.73
N ASN A 604 -14.60 5.65 6.81
CA ASN A 604 -13.15 5.72 6.98
C ASN A 604 -12.50 4.33 6.98
N ARG A 605 -13.10 3.34 7.67
CA ARG A 605 -12.65 1.94 7.60
C ARG A 605 -12.74 1.41 6.17
N PHE A 606 -13.84 1.67 5.46
CA PHE A 606 -13.99 1.30 4.06
C PHE A 606 -12.88 1.89 3.17
N LYS A 607 -12.59 3.18 3.30
CA LYS A 607 -11.49 3.85 2.60
C LYS A 607 -10.16 3.18 2.87
N THR A 608 -9.89 2.86 4.14
CA THR A 608 -8.66 2.15 4.54
C THR A 608 -8.53 0.82 3.83
N TYR A 609 -9.57 -0.02 3.82
CA TYR A 609 -9.55 -1.32 3.14
C TYR A 609 -9.26 -1.18 1.63
N LEU A 610 -9.93 -0.22 0.97
CA LEU A 610 -9.74 0.00 -0.46
C LEU A 610 -8.34 0.49 -0.81
N VAL A 611 -7.80 1.45 -0.06
CA VAL A 611 -6.46 2.00 -0.29
C VAL A 611 -5.37 0.98 0.09
N THR A 612 -5.56 0.24 1.18
CA THR A 612 -4.59 -0.79 1.61
C THR A 612 -4.44 -1.90 0.57
N TYR A 613 -5.53 -2.32 -0.07
CA TYR A 613 -5.51 -3.37 -1.09
C TYR A 613 -5.76 -2.84 -2.51
N TRP A 614 -5.33 -1.61 -2.80
CA TRP A 614 -5.69 -0.91 -4.02
C TRP A 614 -5.42 -1.70 -5.31
N GLN A 615 -4.35 -2.51 -5.34
CA GLN A 615 -4.01 -3.37 -6.49
C GLN A 615 -5.05 -4.46 -6.72
N LYS A 616 -5.47 -5.15 -5.66
CA LYS A 616 -6.48 -6.22 -5.70
C LYS A 616 -7.86 -5.65 -5.99
N VAL A 617 -8.18 -4.50 -5.41
CA VAL A 617 -9.41 -3.75 -5.68
C VAL A 617 -9.47 -3.37 -7.15
N LYS A 618 -8.39 -2.78 -7.70
CA LYS A 618 -8.32 -2.44 -9.12
C LYS A 618 -8.53 -3.68 -9.99
N ALA A 619 -7.85 -4.78 -9.69
CA ALA A 619 -7.99 -6.04 -10.43
C ALA A 619 -9.44 -6.54 -10.40
N TYR A 620 -10.07 -6.56 -9.22
CA TYR A 620 -11.46 -6.94 -9.02
C TYR A 620 -12.45 -6.07 -9.81
N LEU A 621 -12.25 -4.75 -9.78
CA LEU A 621 -13.10 -3.78 -10.50
C LEU A 621 -12.93 -3.87 -12.02
N SER A 622 -11.71 -4.18 -12.48
CA SER A 622 -11.39 -4.32 -13.91
C SER A 622 -11.75 -5.69 -14.48
N ASN A 623 -12.04 -6.67 -13.61
CA ASN A 623 -12.37 -8.02 -14.01
C ASN A 623 -13.77 -8.08 -14.64
N LYS A 624 -13.81 -8.42 -15.93
CA LYS A 624 -15.04 -8.54 -16.74
C LYS A 624 -15.71 -9.91 -16.63
N GLN A 625 -15.06 -10.89 -16.00
CA GLN A 625 -15.67 -12.21 -15.80
C GLN A 625 -16.85 -12.09 -14.83
N PRO A 626 -17.93 -12.89 -15.04
CA PRO A 626 -19.00 -13.00 -14.07
C PRO A 626 -18.45 -13.29 -12.68
N LYS A 627 -18.97 -12.60 -11.69
CA LYS A 627 -18.59 -12.80 -10.29
C LYS A 627 -19.48 -13.89 -9.73
N GLU A 628 -18.88 -14.89 -9.10
CA GLU A 628 -19.64 -15.90 -8.37
C GLU A 628 -20.19 -15.29 -7.08
N LEU A 629 -21.40 -15.68 -6.71
CA LEU A 629 -22.07 -15.17 -5.52
C LEU A 629 -21.72 -16.05 -4.31
N VAL A 630 -21.27 -15.42 -3.23
CA VAL A 630 -20.91 -16.11 -1.99
C VAL A 630 -21.63 -15.47 -0.80
N ALA A 631 -22.13 -16.30 0.11
CA ALA A 631 -22.69 -15.81 1.35
C ALA A 631 -21.56 -15.52 2.34
N VAL A 632 -21.64 -14.38 3.04
CA VAL A 632 -20.65 -14.01 4.05
C VAL A 632 -21.38 -13.77 5.38
N GLN A 633 -21.00 -14.50 6.44
CA GLN A 633 -21.73 -14.56 7.71
C GLN A 633 -20.79 -14.57 8.93
N ALA A 634 -21.35 -14.65 10.13
CA ALA A 634 -20.63 -14.84 11.40
C ALA A 634 -19.74 -13.66 11.80
N PHE A 635 -20.27 -12.44 11.65
CA PHE A 635 -19.59 -11.22 12.11
C PHE A 635 -20.13 -10.65 13.42
N MET A 636 -21.28 -11.15 13.90
CA MET A 636 -21.90 -10.64 15.13
C MET A 636 -21.40 -11.42 16.35
N PRO A 637 -20.78 -10.76 17.35
CA PRO A 637 -20.25 -11.43 18.54
C PRO A 637 -21.32 -11.90 19.53
N ASN A 638 -22.58 -11.53 19.31
CA ASN A 638 -23.70 -11.87 20.17
C ASN A 638 -24.51 -13.01 19.55
N LEU A 639 -24.70 -14.09 20.31
CA LEU A 639 -25.43 -15.27 19.85
C LEU A 639 -26.87 -14.97 19.43
N GLY A 640 -27.60 -14.18 20.21
CA GLY A 640 -28.96 -13.78 19.83
C GLY A 640 -28.94 -12.99 18.52
N HIS A 641 -27.92 -12.15 18.35
CA HIS A 641 -27.71 -11.42 17.10
C HIS A 641 -27.24 -12.28 15.92
N TYR A 642 -26.76 -13.49 16.18
CA TYR A 642 -26.38 -14.43 15.15
C TYR A 642 -27.57 -15.29 14.72
N ILE A 643 -28.40 -15.74 15.67
CA ILE A 643 -29.62 -16.53 15.38
C ILE A 643 -30.59 -15.72 14.52
N TRP A 644 -30.91 -14.49 14.94
CA TRP A 644 -31.94 -13.70 14.30
C TRP A 644 -31.54 -13.19 12.90
N ASN A 645 -30.25 -12.96 12.62
CA ASN A 645 -29.69 -12.35 11.41
C ASN A 645 -29.24 -13.49 10.51
N ASP A 646 -28.10 -14.09 10.88
CA ASP A 646 -27.35 -14.96 10.00
C ASP A 646 -28.12 -16.28 9.82
N LEU A 647 -28.54 -16.96 10.90
CA LEU A 647 -29.25 -18.24 10.78
C LEU A 647 -30.65 -18.09 10.17
N ALA A 648 -31.41 -17.08 10.56
CA ALA A 648 -32.73 -16.86 9.97
C ALA A 648 -32.64 -16.45 8.49
N GLY A 649 -31.65 -15.61 8.12
CA GLY A 649 -31.38 -15.26 6.73
C GLY A 649 -30.94 -16.46 5.89
N ILE A 650 -30.07 -17.33 6.43
CA ILE A 650 -29.71 -18.60 5.78
C ILE A 650 -30.95 -19.50 5.64
N TYR A 651 -31.75 -19.63 6.70
CA TYR A 651 -32.98 -20.44 6.68
C TYR A 651 -33.97 -19.94 5.61
N HIS A 652 -34.11 -18.63 5.43
CA HIS A 652 -34.96 -18.06 4.36
C HIS A 652 -34.51 -18.53 2.97
N ILE A 653 -33.20 -18.51 2.70
CA ILE A 653 -32.64 -18.99 1.42
C ILE A 653 -32.82 -20.51 1.26
N VAL A 654 -32.63 -21.28 2.33
CA VAL A 654 -32.83 -22.75 2.36
C VAL A 654 -34.28 -23.12 2.09
N GLU A 655 -35.22 -22.52 2.82
CA GLU A 655 -36.66 -22.81 2.71
C GLU A 655 -37.20 -22.51 1.31
N ASN A 656 -36.63 -21.50 0.65
CA ASN A 656 -36.99 -21.13 -0.73
C ASN A 656 -36.20 -21.90 -1.80
N GLY A 657 -35.35 -22.87 -1.41
CA GLY A 657 -34.59 -23.71 -2.34
C GLY A 657 -33.49 -22.97 -3.10
N MET A 658 -33.01 -21.83 -2.59
CA MET A 658 -32.11 -20.92 -3.30
C MET A 658 -30.61 -21.12 -2.98
N VAL A 659 -30.28 -22.04 -2.07
CA VAL A 659 -28.89 -22.28 -1.62
C VAL A 659 -27.94 -22.60 -2.77
N HIS A 660 -28.44 -23.26 -3.82
CA HIS A 660 -27.66 -23.65 -4.99
C HIS A 660 -27.16 -22.46 -5.84
N HIS A 661 -27.70 -21.25 -5.65
CA HIS A 661 -27.19 -20.02 -6.27
C HIS A 661 -25.91 -19.51 -5.61
N LEU A 662 -25.59 -19.97 -4.40
CA LEU A 662 -24.41 -19.57 -3.64
C LEU A 662 -23.30 -20.60 -3.82
N THR A 663 -22.13 -20.17 -4.30
CA THR A 663 -21.03 -21.09 -4.59
C THR A 663 -20.23 -21.43 -3.34
N LYS A 664 -20.11 -20.49 -2.40
CA LYS A 664 -19.43 -20.67 -1.10
C LYS A 664 -20.18 -19.95 0.03
N PHE A 665 -19.97 -20.46 1.24
CA PHE A 665 -20.33 -19.82 2.51
C PHE A 665 -19.05 -19.45 3.25
N ILE A 666 -18.77 -18.15 3.30
CA ILE A 666 -17.62 -17.58 3.99
C ILE A 666 -18.07 -17.17 5.39
N ILE A 667 -17.45 -17.79 6.39
CA ILE A 667 -17.86 -17.69 7.78
C ILE A 667 -16.76 -16.97 8.56
N GLY A 668 -17.10 -15.84 9.19
CA GLY A 668 -16.23 -15.07 10.05
C GLY A 668 -16.03 -15.68 11.43
N ALA A 669 -15.36 -14.92 12.30
CA ALA A 669 -14.87 -15.39 13.60
C ALA A 669 -15.98 -15.67 14.63
N TYR A 670 -17.22 -15.24 14.39
CA TYR A 670 -18.33 -15.30 15.34
C TYR A 670 -19.43 -16.28 14.89
N GLU A 671 -19.03 -17.51 14.54
CA GLU A 671 -19.96 -18.60 14.21
C GLU A 671 -20.44 -19.28 15.49
N PHE A 672 -21.75 -19.51 15.59
CA PHE A 672 -22.35 -20.30 16.67
C PHE A 672 -23.12 -21.48 16.07
N MET A 673 -23.06 -22.65 16.71
CA MET A 673 -23.81 -23.84 16.32
C MET A 673 -23.42 -24.49 14.99
N ASN A 674 -22.27 -24.13 14.40
CA ASN A 674 -21.75 -24.60 13.10
C ASN A 674 -22.79 -24.62 11.96
N VAL A 675 -22.62 -23.78 10.94
CA VAL A 675 -23.65 -23.59 9.91
C VAL A 675 -24.01 -24.88 9.14
N ASP A 676 -23.05 -25.75 8.86
CA ASP A 676 -23.27 -27.07 8.23
C ASP A 676 -24.03 -28.06 9.11
N VAL A 677 -23.92 -27.91 10.43
CA VAL A 677 -24.63 -28.74 11.39
C VAL A 677 -26.10 -28.34 11.48
N VAL A 678 -26.40 -27.03 11.43
CA VAL A 678 -27.78 -26.52 11.40
C VAL A 678 -28.42 -26.69 10.01
N PHE A 679 -27.63 -26.53 8.95
CA PHE A 679 -28.07 -26.57 7.56
C PHE A 679 -27.31 -27.63 6.78
N PRO A 680 -27.67 -28.92 6.91
CA PRO A 680 -27.04 -30.00 6.15
C PRO A 680 -27.25 -29.87 4.63
N GLU A 681 -28.16 -29.00 4.20
CA GLU A 681 -28.32 -28.61 2.79
C GLU A 681 -27.12 -27.84 2.23
N ILE A 682 -26.24 -27.33 3.09
CA ILE A 682 -24.99 -26.66 2.71
C ILE A 682 -23.87 -27.69 2.78
N GLU A 683 -23.31 -28.04 1.63
CA GLU A 683 -22.18 -28.97 1.53
C GLU A 683 -20.95 -28.43 2.30
N THR A 684 -20.33 -29.26 3.14
CA THR A 684 -19.23 -28.84 4.02
C THR A 684 -18.02 -28.26 3.27
N ASP A 685 -17.74 -28.74 2.05
CA ASP A 685 -16.65 -28.22 1.20
C ASP A 685 -16.95 -26.85 0.57
N LYS A 686 -18.20 -26.39 0.64
CA LYS A 686 -18.59 -25.02 0.28
C LYS A 686 -18.33 -24.02 1.40
N ILE A 687 -18.02 -24.47 2.61
CA ILE A 687 -17.80 -23.60 3.77
C ILE A 687 -16.32 -23.28 3.94
N ILE A 688 -16.02 -22.00 4.14
CA ILE A 688 -14.67 -21.50 4.37
C ILE A 688 -14.70 -20.58 5.58
N ARG A 689 -13.89 -20.89 6.60
CA ARG A 689 -13.86 -20.17 7.88
C ARG A 689 -12.64 -19.27 7.97
N PHE A 690 -12.83 -18.06 8.48
CA PHE A 690 -11.78 -17.07 8.72
C PHE A 690 -11.88 -16.51 10.13
N SER A 691 -10.71 -16.24 10.74
CA SER A 691 -10.64 -15.57 12.04
C SER A 691 -10.60 -14.04 11.94
N ASP A 692 -10.43 -13.49 10.74
CA ASP A 692 -10.20 -12.05 10.51
C ASP A 692 -10.95 -11.54 9.27
N SER A 693 -11.71 -10.46 9.45
CA SER A 693 -12.43 -9.77 8.38
C SER A 693 -11.53 -9.22 7.26
N TRP A 694 -10.27 -8.88 7.54
CA TRP A 694 -9.31 -8.44 6.51
C TRP A 694 -9.00 -9.57 5.52
N GLN A 695 -8.86 -10.80 6.03
CA GLN A 695 -8.62 -11.97 5.20
C GLN A 695 -9.83 -12.29 4.32
N ILE A 696 -11.05 -12.13 4.85
CA ILE A 696 -12.28 -12.27 4.07
C ILE A 696 -12.30 -11.28 2.91
N PHE A 697 -12.04 -10.00 3.18
CA PHE A 697 -12.02 -8.97 2.14
C PHE A 697 -11.02 -9.30 1.04
N GLN A 698 -9.79 -9.66 1.40
CA GLN A 698 -8.77 -10.08 0.45
C GLN A 698 -9.22 -11.30 -0.38
N TYR A 699 -9.75 -12.32 0.29
CA TYR A 699 -10.19 -13.56 -0.34
C TYR A 699 -11.30 -13.33 -1.37
N LEU A 700 -12.26 -12.45 -1.07
CA LEU A 700 -13.32 -12.07 -2.01
C LEU A 700 -12.75 -11.42 -3.29
N LEU A 701 -11.79 -10.51 -3.14
CA LEU A 701 -11.17 -9.81 -4.28
C LEU A 701 -10.37 -10.77 -5.16
N GLU A 702 -9.56 -11.63 -4.54
CA GLU A 702 -8.67 -12.58 -5.24
C GLU A 702 -9.43 -13.63 -6.05
N ASN A 703 -10.59 -14.06 -5.55
CA ASN A 703 -11.43 -15.05 -6.21
C ASN A 703 -12.54 -14.45 -7.07
N ASN A 704 -12.56 -13.12 -7.26
CA ASN A 704 -13.58 -12.41 -8.04
C ASN A 704 -15.02 -12.71 -7.57
N TYR A 705 -15.24 -12.72 -6.25
CA TYR A 705 -16.55 -13.01 -5.66
C TYR A 705 -17.40 -11.75 -5.44
N CYS A 706 -18.71 -11.92 -5.56
CA CYS A 706 -19.69 -10.97 -5.05
C CYS A 706 -20.20 -11.50 -3.70
N GLY A 707 -19.85 -10.82 -2.61
CA GLY A 707 -20.26 -11.20 -1.27
C GLY A 707 -21.64 -10.65 -0.93
N VAL A 708 -22.53 -11.51 -0.42
CA VAL A 708 -23.83 -11.14 0.12
C VAL A 708 -23.93 -11.56 1.59
N ARG A 709 -24.46 -10.69 2.44
CA ARG A 709 -24.81 -11.05 3.83
C ARG A 709 -26.30 -11.35 3.89
N LEU A 710 -26.65 -12.56 4.29
CA LEU A 710 -28.05 -12.98 4.46
C LEU A 710 -28.42 -12.70 5.91
N VAL A 711 -29.23 -11.67 6.14
CA VAL A 711 -29.72 -11.33 7.47
C VAL A 711 -31.24 -11.16 7.49
N ASP A 712 -31.92 -11.89 8.36
CA ASP A 712 -33.35 -11.69 8.65
C ASP A 712 -33.47 -11.10 10.07
N MET A 713 -34.67 -10.83 10.57
CA MET A 713 -34.93 -10.63 12.00
C MET A 713 -36.05 -11.51 12.51
N TYR A 714 -36.78 -12.18 11.60
CA TYR A 714 -37.93 -12.97 11.93
C TYR A 714 -37.59 -14.45 12.07
N ILE A 715 -37.70 -14.96 13.30
CA ILE A 715 -37.44 -16.37 13.60
C ILE A 715 -38.74 -17.17 13.41
N LYS A 716 -38.76 -18.04 12.40
CA LYS A 716 -39.87 -18.97 12.15
C LYS A 716 -39.82 -20.16 13.11
N ASP A 717 -40.98 -20.69 13.50
CA ASP A 717 -41.07 -21.87 14.39
C ASP A 717 -40.29 -23.07 13.84
N LYS A 718 -40.29 -23.22 12.51
CA LYS A 718 -39.54 -24.30 11.85
C LYS A 718 -38.03 -24.17 12.04
N LEU A 719 -37.50 -22.93 12.08
CA LEU A 719 -36.09 -22.69 12.39
C LEU A 719 -35.83 -23.03 13.87
N SER A 720 -36.66 -22.57 14.80
CA SER A 720 -36.53 -22.90 16.23
C SER A 720 -36.53 -24.41 16.47
N LYS A 721 -37.47 -25.15 15.85
CA LYS A 721 -37.52 -26.62 15.88
C LYS A 721 -36.27 -27.27 15.28
N ARG A 722 -35.77 -26.73 14.17
CA ARG A 722 -34.52 -27.21 13.55
C ARG A 722 -33.35 -27.04 14.51
N LEU A 723 -33.17 -25.85 15.11
CA LEU A 723 -32.12 -25.60 16.09
C LEU A 723 -32.20 -26.58 17.26
N TYR A 724 -33.40 -26.82 17.79
CA TYR A 724 -33.62 -27.79 18.86
C TYR A 724 -33.26 -29.23 18.46
N GLN A 725 -33.76 -29.69 17.30
CA GLN A 725 -33.45 -31.03 16.80
C GLN A 725 -31.95 -31.22 16.57
N THR A 726 -31.29 -30.23 15.98
CA THR A 726 -29.84 -30.22 15.80
C THR A 726 -29.13 -30.31 17.15
N SER A 727 -29.54 -29.51 18.13
CA SER A 727 -28.95 -29.54 19.48
C SER A 727 -29.11 -30.90 20.16
N LEU A 728 -30.25 -31.58 20.03
CA LEU A 728 -30.44 -32.94 20.56
C LEU A 728 -29.40 -33.93 20.04
N THR A 729 -29.00 -33.81 18.76
CA THR A 729 -27.98 -34.70 18.18
C THR A 729 -26.56 -34.42 18.66
N LYS A 730 -26.31 -33.22 19.20
CA LYS A 730 -24.99 -32.78 19.67
C LYS A 730 -24.80 -32.98 21.17
N CYS A 731 -25.87 -33.03 21.95
CA CYS A 731 -25.81 -33.30 23.38
C CYS A 731 -25.43 -34.76 23.69
N SER A 732 -24.75 -34.97 24.81
CA SER A 732 -24.39 -36.33 25.27
C SER A 732 -25.62 -37.10 25.79
N GLN A 733 -25.56 -38.43 25.73
CA GLN A 733 -26.65 -39.27 26.26
C GLN A 733 -26.86 -39.06 27.77
N GLU A 734 -25.77 -38.87 28.52
CA GLU A 734 -25.81 -38.60 29.96
C GLU A 734 -26.55 -37.29 30.25
N PHE A 735 -26.27 -36.25 29.48
CA PHE A 735 -26.96 -34.96 29.57
C PHE A 735 -28.46 -35.11 29.23
N LEU A 736 -28.81 -35.82 28.15
CA LEU A 736 -30.21 -36.02 27.76
C LEU A 736 -30.99 -36.82 28.82
N GLN A 737 -30.35 -37.80 29.48
CA GLN A 737 -30.95 -38.52 30.61
C GLN A 737 -31.17 -37.60 31.82
N GLN A 738 -30.27 -36.65 32.07
CA GLN A 738 -30.45 -35.64 33.11
C GLN A 738 -31.67 -34.75 32.84
N ILE A 739 -31.87 -34.32 31.59
CA ILE A 739 -33.06 -33.57 31.17
C ILE A 739 -34.34 -34.37 31.44
N GLU A 740 -34.35 -35.65 31.05
CA GLU A 740 -35.55 -36.47 31.22
C GLU A 740 -35.86 -36.73 32.72
N ALA A 741 -34.82 -36.91 33.53
CA ALA A 741 -34.96 -37.03 34.98
C ALA A 741 -35.48 -35.74 35.63
N SER A 742 -35.02 -34.57 35.17
CA SER A 742 -35.44 -33.29 35.76
C SER A 742 -36.90 -32.96 35.50
N LYS A 743 -37.53 -33.48 34.45
CA LYS A 743 -38.97 -33.27 34.17
C LYS A 743 -39.89 -33.76 35.29
N GLN A 744 -39.41 -34.61 36.20
CA GLN A 744 -40.15 -35.03 37.39
C GLN A 744 -40.26 -33.91 38.44
N ASP A 745 -39.39 -32.90 38.37
CA ASP A 745 -39.31 -31.77 39.29
C ASP A 745 -40.08 -30.57 38.73
N SER A 746 -41.40 -30.72 38.59
CA SER A 746 -42.27 -29.72 37.98
C SER A 746 -42.97 -28.83 39.03
N PRO A 747 -42.95 -27.50 38.87
CA PRO A 747 -42.45 -26.77 37.71
C PRO A 747 -40.92 -26.63 37.69
N LEU A 748 -40.33 -26.66 36.49
CA LEU A 748 -38.92 -26.38 36.25
C LEU A 748 -38.70 -24.88 35.97
N LEU A 749 -37.97 -24.21 36.86
CA LEU A 749 -37.71 -22.78 36.80
C LEU A 749 -36.25 -22.48 36.42
N LEU A 750 -36.04 -21.83 35.29
CA LEU A 750 -34.73 -21.30 34.90
C LEU A 750 -34.46 -19.95 35.56
N VAL A 751 -33.30 -19.78 36.18
CA VAL A 751 -32.85 -18.52 36.79
C VAL A 751 -31.48 -18.15 36.24
N THR A 752 -31.40 -17.00 35.59
CA THR A 752 -30.16 -16.53 34.97
C THR A 752 -29.31 -15.68 35.93
N LEU A 753 -28.02 -15.98 36.02
CA LEU A 753 -27.01 -15.25 36.79
C LEU A 753 -26.12 -14.37 35.89
N ARG A 754 -25.60 -13.23 36.38
CA ARG A 754 -24.46 -12.54 35.72
C ARG A 754 -23.42 -12.03 36.72
N SER A 755 -22.16 -12.37 36.48
CA SER A 755 -21.04 -11.92 37.35
C SER A 755 -20.44 -10.57 36.95
N LYS A 756 -20.50 -10.20 35.66
CA LYS A 756 -19.95 -8.93 35.12
C LYS A 756 -20.90 -7.72 35.27
N ARG A 757 -22.09 -7.89 35.84
CA ARG A 757 -23.05 -6.79 36.11
C ARG A 757 -23.21 -6.68 37.64
N SER A 758 -23.01 -5.49 38.19
CA SER A 758 -22.98 -5.30 39.64
C SER A 758 -24.40 -5.21 40.20
N TRP A 759 -24.93 -6.32 40.70
CA TRP A 759 -26.06 -6.36 41.61
C TRP A 759 -25.53 -6.67 43.01
N VAL A 760 -25.66 -5.73 43.94
CA VAL A 760 -25.21 -5.93 45.33
C VAL A 760 -26.05 -7.02 46.01
N SER A 761 -27.30 -7.24 45.57
CA SER A 761 -28.26 -8.13 46.21
C SER A 761 -28.62 -9.43 45.46
N GLN A 762 -27.97 -9.76 44.34
CA GLN A 762 -28.41 -10.90 43.49
C GLN A 762 -28.43 -12.25 44.20
N VAL A 763 -27.40 -12.55 44.99
CA VAL A 763 -27.29 -13.82 45.70
C VAL A 763 -28.42 -13.96 46.73
N GLU A 764 -28.55 -12.97 47.63
CA GLU A 764 -29.58 -12.96 48.67
C GLU A 764 -30.99 -12.88 48.07
N GLY A 765 -31.17 -12.06 47.05
CA GLY A 765 -32.43 -11.85 46.37
C GLY A 765 -32.97 -13.11 45.70
N ILE A 766 -32.15 -13.78 44.87
CA ILE A 766 -32.55 -15.03 44.22
C ILE A 766 -32.84 -16.12 45.25
N ALA A 767 -31.98 -16.30 46.26
CA ALA A 767 -32.19 -17.30 47.30
C ALA A 767 -33.54 -17.09 48.03
N ASN A 768 -33.87 -15.83 48.36
CA ASN A 768 -35.14 -15.49 49.00
C ASN A 768 -36.34 -15.78 48.09
N VAL A 769 -36.28 -15.42 46.80
CA VAL A 769 -37.35 -15.72 45.83
C VAL A 769 -37.58 -17.24 45.75
N LEU A 770 -36.51 -18.01 45.60
CA LEU A 770 -36.58 -19.48 45.46
C LEU A 770 -37.14 -20.15 46.72
N ASN A 771 -36.72 -19.72 47.92
CA ASN A 771 -37.24 -20.26 49.17
C ASN A 771 -38.73 -19.99 49.36
N LEU A 772 -39.20 -18.79 48.98
CA LEU A 772 -40.62 -18.46 49.02
C LEU A 772 -41.42 -19.30 48.01
N LEU A 773 -40.92 -19.44 46.77
CA LEU A 773 -41.58 -20.26 45.76
C LEU A 773 -41.65 -21.73 46.19
N TYR A 774 -40.58 -22.28 46.76
CA TYR A 774 -40.57 -23.67 47.20
C TYR A 774 -41.58 -23.97 48.31
N ALA A 775 -41.84 -23.01 49.20
CA ALA A 775 -42.86 -23.16 50.23
C ALA A 775 -44.26 -23.36 49.65
N ASP A 776 -44.54 -22.75 48.49
CA ASP A 776 -45.82 -22.86 47.77
C ASP A 776 -45.83 -23.97 46.70
N PHE A 777 -44.65 -24.37 46.21
CA PHE A 777 -44.45 -25.37 45.16
C PHE A 777 -43.33 -26.38 45.56
N PRO A 778 -43.63 -27.39 46.41
CA PRO A 778 -42.60 -28.27 47.01
C PRO A 778 -41.87 -29.21 46.04
N ASN A 779 -42.29 -29.30 44.79
CA ASN A 779 -41.64 -30.08 43.73
C ASN A 779 -40.84 -29.19 42.75
N LEU A 780 -40.67 -27.91 43.06
CA LEU A 780 -39.93 -26.95 42.24
C LEU A 780 -38.49 -27.44 41.97
N GLY A 781 -38.15 -27.61 40.70
CA GLY A 781 -36.77 -27.77 40.25
C GLY A 781 -36.21 -26.44 39.74
N VAL A 782 -34.95 -26.14 40.05
CA VAL A 782 -34.30 -24.87 39.68
C VAL A 782 -33.10 -25.12 38.77
N ILE A 783 -33.06 -24.44 37.62
CA ILE A 783 -31.93 -24.46 36.69
C ILE A 783 -31.22 -23.13 36.75
N PHE A 784 -29.95 -23.11 37.12
CA PHE A 784 -29.13 -21.90 37.07
C PHE A 784 -28.47 -21.74 35.70
N ASP A 785 -28.87 -20.71 34.97
CA ASP A 785 -28.30 -20.30 33.68
C ASP A 785 -27.23 -19.21 33.85
N GLY A 786 -26.24 -19.20 32.97
CA GLY A 786 -25.12 -18.28 33.01
C GLY A 786 -24.39 -18.21 31.67
N TRP A 787 -23.11 -17.89 31.69
CA TRP A 787 -22.27 -17.85 30.52
C TRP A 787 -22.13 -19.26 29.95
N SER A 788 -22.55 -19.43 28.70
CA SER A 788 -22.39 -20.69 27.96
C SER A 788 -20.99 -20.76 27.34
N ARG A 789 -20.46 -21.97 27.22
CA ARG A 789 -19.28 -22.22 26.38
C ARG A 789 -19.69 -22.19 24.92
N THR A 790 -19.03 -21.34 24.16
CA THR A 790 -19.11 -21.37 22.71
C THR A 790 -18.25 -22.51 22.17
N GLU A 791 -18.51 -22.98 20.96
CA GLU A 791 -17.70 -24.01 20.28
C GLU A 791 -16.29 -23.52 19.85
N ARG A 792 -15.83 -22.40 20.41
CA ARG A 792 -14.55 -21.73 20.12
C ARG A 792 -13.84 -21.36 21.41
N GLU A 793 -12.53 -21.13 21.32
CA GLU A 793 -11.74 -20.60 22.43
C GLU A 793 -12.20 -19.18 22.78
N ASP A 794 -12.70 -19.01 24.01
CA ASP A 794 -13.04 -17.71 24.60
C ASP A 794 -12.27 -17.60 25.92
N PRO A 795 -11.10 -16.92 25.93
CA PRO A 795 -10.26 -16.80 27.12
C PRO A 795 -10.95 -16.06 28.27
N GLU A 796 -11.94 -15.20 27.98
CA GLU A 796 -12.70 -14.50 29.01
C GLU A 796 -13.83 -15.35 29.58
N ALA A 797 -14.37 -16.31 28.81
CA ALA A 797 -15.50 -17.13 29.22
C ALA A 797 -15.22 -17.90 30.52
N GLU A 798 -14.05 -18.54 30.66
CA GLU A 798 -13.78 -19.39 31.83
C GLU A 798 -13.73 -18.59 33.14
N SER A 799 -13.24 -17.34 33.12
CA SER A 799 -13.26 -16.47 34.30
C SER A 799 -14.69 -16.09 34.69
N VAL A 800 -15.54 -15.80 33.70
CA VAL A 800 -16.96 -15.46 33.93
C VAL A 800 -17.73 -16.69 34.43
N ILE A 801 -17.52 -17.85 33.81
CA ILE A 801 -18.10 -19.15 34.21
C ILE A 801 -17.73 -19.46 35.66
N ALA A 802 -16.46 -19.31 36.04
CA ALA A 802 -16.01 -19.56 37.41
C ALA A 802 -16.70 -18.61 38.42
N ALA A 803 -16.80 -17.33 38.09
CA ALA A 803 -17.46 -16.34 38.96
C ALA A 803 -18.97 -16.60 39.11
N GLU A 804 -19.64 -17.03 38.05
CA GLU A 804 -21.08 -17.38 38.10
C GLU A 804 -21.33 -18.70 38.81
N LYS A 805 -20.43 -19.69 38.72
CA LYS A 805 -20.49 -20.91 39.53
C LYS A 805 -20.32 -20.63 41.02
N ASP A 806 -19.37 -19.78 41.40
CA ASP A 806 -19.21 -19.33 42.80
C ASP A 806 -20.48 -18.60 43.29
N MET A 807 -21.09 -17.76 42.46
CA MET A 807 -22.38 -17.12 42.77
C MET A 807 -23.51 -18.15 42.97
N MET A 808 -23.61 -19.13 42.08
CA MET A 808 -24.58 -20.23 42.18
C MET A 808 -24.42 -21.00 43.49
N GLU A 809 -23.19 -21.36 43.87
CA GLU A 809 -22.91 -22.07 45.13
C GLU A 809 -23.32 -21.22 46.36
N LYS A 810 -23.08 -19.91 46.32
CA LYS A 810 -23.54 -18.98 47.38
C LYS A 810 -25.06 -18.90 47.48
N ILE A 811 -25.78 -19.05 46.36
CA ILE A 811 -27.24 -19.12 46.35
C ILE A 811 -27.70 -20.46 46.93
N ILE A 812 -27.15 -21.58 46.44
CA ILE A 812 -27.50 -22.95 46.88
C ILE A 812 -27.32 -23.11 48.39
N THR A 813 -26.22 -22.61 48.96
CA THR A 813 -25.95 -22.66 50.41
C THR A 813 -26.95 -21.88 51.26
N ARG A 814 -27.75 -20.99 50.66
CA ARG A 814 -28.81 -20.21 51.31
C ARG A 814 -30.22 -20.76 51.06
N LEU A 815 -30.36 -21.82 50.26
CA LEU A 815 -31.66 -22.44 50.01
C LEU A 815 -32.12 -23.25 51.23
N SER A 816 -33.40 -23.16 51.54
CA SER A 816 -34.07 -23.92 52.60
C SER A 816 -34.83 -25.10 52.00
N GLY A 817 -34.63 -26.30 52.52
CA GLY A 817 -35.29 -27.53 52.04
C GLY A 817 -34.51 -28.26 50.95
N ASP A 818 -35.09 -29.36 50.44
CA ASP A 818 -34.47 -30.24 49.44
C ASP A 818 -34.78 -29.76 48.00
N ILE A 819 -34.61 -28.46 47.73
CA ILE A 819 -34.79 -27.90 46.38
C ILE A 819 -33.76 -28.54 45.45
N LYS A 820 -34.23 -29.25 44.42
CA LYS A 820 -33.34 -29.82 43.41
C LYS A 820 -32.83 -28.74 42.47
N THR A 821 -31.51 -28.71 42.28
CA THR A 821 -30.83 -27.70 41.47
C THR A 821 -30.02 -28.33 40.34
N TYR A 822 -30.00 -27.64 39.21
CA TYR A 822 -29.27 -27.99 37.99
C TYR A 822 -28.45 -26.79 37.54
N SER A 823 -27.38 -27.02 36.78
CA SER A 823 -26.49 -25.94 36.32
C SER A 823 -26.28 -26.00 34.82
N LEU A 824 -26.54 -24.88 34.16
CA LEU A 824 -26.21 -24.59 32.77
C LEU A 824 -24.95 -23.72 32.62
N ILE A 825 -24.32 -23.34 33.74
CA ILE A 825 -23.17 -22.44 33.72
C ILE A 825 -21.95 -23.17 33.14
N GLY A 826 -21.49 -22.69 31.98
CA GLY A 826 -20.46 -23.33 31.18
C GLY A 826 -20.95 -24.50 30.30
N ALA A 827 -22.27 -24.70 30.17
CA ALA A 827 -22.84 -25.60 29.19
C ALA A 827 -22.60 -25.08 27.77
N THR A 828 -22.58 -25.97 26.79
CA THR A 828 -22.49 -25.61 25.37
C THR A 828 -23.77 -24.93 24.89
N THR A 829 -23.69 -24.15 23.81
CA THR A 829 -24.88 -23.52 23.19
C THR A 829 -25.99 -24.53 22.86
N TYR A 830 -25.64 -25.75 22.42
CA TYR A 830 -26.63 -26.80 22.16
C TYR A 830 -27.35 -27.25 23.43
N GLU A 831 -26.60 -27.49 24.51
CA GLU A 831 -27.16 -27.91 25.80
C GLU A 831 -28.09 -26.84 26.37
N THR A 832 -27.72 -25.56 26.28
CA THR A 832 -28.60 -24.46 26.68
C THR A 832 -29.92 -24.45 25.91
N LEU A 833 -29.87 -24.71 24.60
CA LEU A 833 -31.06 -24.72 23.76
C LEU A 833 -31.97 -25.93 24.08
N VAL A 834 -31.41 -27.11 24.34
CA VAL A 834 -32.18 -28.29 24.79
C VAL A 834 -32.83 -28.04 26.15
N TRP A 835 -32.11 -27.44 27.10
CA TRP A 835 -32.69 -27.07 28.40
C TRP A 835 -33.79 -26.03 28.28
N SER A 836 -33.63 -25.02 27.42
CA SER A 836 -34.64 -23.97 27.24
C SER A 836 -36.00 -24.51 26.77
N ASP A 837 -36.01 -25.62 26.05
CA ASP A 837 -37.24 -26.33 25.68
C ASP A 837 -37.82 -27.16 26.83
N ALA A 838 -36.96 -27.69 27.72
CA ALA A 838 -37.37 -28.54 28.84
C ALA A 838 -37.96 -27.77 30.02
N ILE A 839 -37.62 -26.49 30.21
CA ILE A 839 -38.12 -25.69 31.33
C ILE A 839 -39.62 -25.36 31.19
N ASP A 840 -40.25 -25.04 32.31
CA ASP A 840 -41.63 -24.55 32.34
C ASP A 840 -41.67 -23.02 32.40
N PHE A 841 -40.79 -22.41 33.20
CA PHE A 841 -40.74 -20.96 33.44
C PHE A 841 -39.32 -20.44 33.51
N TYR A 842 -39.15 -19.12 33.38
CA TYR A 842 -37.85 -18.48 33.63
C TYR A 842 -37.95 -17.15 34.40
N ILE A 843 -36.84 -16.79 35.04
CA ILE A 843 -36.52 -15.47 35.57
C ILE A 843 -35.16 -15.08 34.97
N THR A 844 -35.13 -14.03 34.15
CA THR A 844 -33.90 -13.58 33.49
C THR A 844 -33.76 -12.07 33.52
N PRO A 845 -32.56 -11.51 33.72
CA PRO A 845 -32.33 -10.12 33.38
C PRO A 845 -32.42 -9.93 31.85
N MET A 846 -32.69 -8.71 31.40
CA MET A 846 -32.62 -8.37 29.97
C MET A 846 -31.18 -8.54 29.43
N ALA A 847 -31.01 -9.58 28.62
CA ALA A 847 -29.75 -10.01 28.00
C ALA A 847 -30.00 -11.12 26.97
N THR A 848 -28.92 -11.64 26.38
CA THR A 848 -28.92 -12.71 25.36
C THR A 848 -29.53 -14.05 25.84
N SER A 849 -29.60 -14.33 27.14
CA SER A 849 -30.29 -15.54 27.66
C SER A 849 -31.79 -15.56 27.31
N LEU A 850 -32.39 -14.37 27.20
CA LEU A 850 -33.79 -14.21 26.83
C LEU A 850 -34.08 -14.75 25.42
N THR A 851 -33.06 -14.76 24.53
CA THR A 851 -33.15 -15.28 23.17
C THR A 851 -33.66 -16.72 23.15
N PHE A 852 -33.10 -17.61 23.96
CA PHE A 852 -33.48 -19.03 23.91
C PHE A 852 -34.95 -19.23 24.32
N VAL A 853 -35.35 -18.62 25.43
CA VAL A 853 -36.68 -18.84 26.02
C VAL A 853 -37.79 -18.10 25.28
N VAL A 854 -37.55 -16.87 24.79
CA VAL A 854 -38.58 -16.07 24.09
C VAL A 854 -38.65 -16.41 22.61
N TRP A 855 -37.50 -16.54 21.93
CA TRP A 855 -37.47 -16.66 20.47
C TRP A 855 -37.42 -18.10 19.97
N THR A 856 -36.89 -19.05 20.78
CA THR A 856 -36.74 -20.44 20.32
C THR A 856 -37.62 -21.45 21.05
N ALA A 857 -37.90 -21.27 22.34
CA ALA A 857 -38.64 -22.26 23.15
C ALA A 857 -40.07 -21.83 23.55
N HIS A 858 -40.43 -20.57 23.33
CA HIS A 858 -41.77 -20.01 23.61
C HIS A 858 -42.25 -20.27 25.05
N LYS A 859 -41.40 -19.99 26.04
CA LYS A 859 -41.73 -20.20 27.45
C LYS A 859 -42.26 -18.93 28.11
N PRO A 860 -43.18 -19.02 29.09
CA PRO A 860 -43.54 -17.89 29.93
C PRO A 860 -42.45 -17.59 30.96
N GLY A 861 -42.31 -16.33 31.35
CA GLY A 861 -41.34 -15.96 32.38
C GLY A 861 -41.36 -14.49 32.75
N VAL A 862 -40.51 -14.14 33.71
CA VAL A 862 -40.34 -12.79 34.23
C VAL A 862 -39.00 -12.23 33.79
N THR A 863 -39.02 -10.98 33.31
CA THR A 863 -37.82 -10.24 32.94
C THR A 863 -37.70 -8.93 33.72
N TYR A 864 -36.47 -8.50 33.94
CA TYR A 864 -36.13 -7.27 34.64
C TYR A 864 -34.86 -6.66 34.06
N GLY A 865 -34.73 -5.33 34.14
CA GLY A 865 -33.64 -4.60 33.50
C GLY A 865 -33.60 -3.16 33.99
N ASN A 866 -32.59 -2.40 33.55
CA ASN A 866 -32.57 -0.97 33.82
C ASN A 866 -33.76 -0.24 33.18
N THR A 867 -34.07 0.95 33.68
CA THR A 867 -35.25 1.72 33.23
C THR A 867 -35.17 2.18 31.78
N ALA A 868 -33.98 2.25 31.17
CA ALA A 868 -33.81 2.64 29.77
C ALA A 868 -34.47 1.64 28.80
N PHE A 869 -34.63 0.38 29.22
CA PHE A 869 -35.35 -0.60 28.42
C PHE A 869 -36.87 -0.42 28.49
N TYR A 870 -37.43 0.26 29.50
CA TYR A 870 -38.90 0.39 29.70
C TYR A 870 -39.55 1.50 28.84
N GLY A 871 -38.92 1.88 27.72
CA GLY A 871 -39.45 2.84 26.77
C GLY A 871 -40.62 2.30 25.93
N GLU A 872 -41.22 3.15 25.09
CA GLU A 872 -42.40 2.85 24.27
C GLU A 872 -42.23 1.66 23.29
N ASN A 873 -41.01 1.14 23.12
CA ASN A 873 -40.69 0.06 22.18
C ASN A 873 -40.18 -1.24 22.85
N VAL A 874 -40.33 -1.44 24.18
CA VAL A 874 -39.88 -2.71 24.79
C VAL A 874 -40.69 -3.91 24.31
N GLU A 875 -42.01 -3.72 24.15
CA GLU A 875 -42.89 -4.72 23.52
C GLU A 875 -42.47 -5.01 22.09
N PHE A 876 -42.03 -3.99 21.37
CA PHE A 876 -41.58 -4.12 19.99
C PHE A 876 -40.37 -5.06 19.87
N ASN A 877 -39.35 -4.95 20.74
CA ASN A 877 -38.12 -5.74 20.65
C ASN A 877 -38.26 -7.25 21.00
N TYR A 878 -39.36 -7.66 21.65
CA TYR A 878 -39.50 -9.02 22.20
C TYR A 878 -40.89 -9.66 22.01
N SER A 879 -41.72 -9.09 21.13
CA SER A 879 -43.08 -9.61 20.81
C SER A 879 -43.11 -10.55 19.60
N SER A 880 -44.32 -11.00 19.24
CA SER A 880 -44.63 -11.81 18.04
C SER A 880 -44.18 -11.21 16.70
N ARG A 881 -43.59 -10.01 16.73
CA ARG A 881 -42.97 -9.37 15.58
C ARG A 881 -41.56 -9.90 15.29
N THR A 882 -40.81 -10.44 16.27
CA THR A 882 -39.46 -11.01 16.06
C THR A 882 -39.45 -12.52 15.88
N ALA A 883 -40.43 -13.22 16.43
CA ALA A 883 -40.52 -14.68 16.33
C ALA A 883 -41.98 -15.12 16.20
N GLU A 884 -42.21 -16.16 15.42
CA GLU A 884 -43.52 -16.81 15.31
C GLU A 884 -43.93 -17.36 16.68
N ASN A 885 -45.21 -17.23 17.06
CA ASN A 885 -45.77 -17.77 18.31
C ASN A 885 -44.99 -17.45 19.62
N SER A 886 -44.18 -16.39 19.67
CA SER A 886 -43.42 -16.01 20.88
C SER A 886 -44.33 -15.63 22.05
N ILE A 887 -43.99 -16.06 23.26
CA ILE A 887 -44.65 -15.62 24.49
C ILE A 887 -43.89 -14.41 25.05
N MET A 888 -44.60 -13.30 25.26
CA MET A 888 -43.99 -12.09 25.84
C MET A 888 -43.65 -12.33 27.32
N PRO A 889 -42.43 -12.01 27.77
CA PRO A 889 -42.13 -12.00 29.21
C PRO A 889 -42.98 -10.97 29.95
N VAL A 890 -43.30 -11.28 31.21
CA VAL A 890 -43.81 -10.30 32.17
C VAL A 890 -42.64 -9.42 32.64
N PHE A 891 -42.76 -8.11 32.45
CA PHE A 891 -41.76 -7.17 32.93
C PHE A 891 -42.02 -6.79 34.37
N VAL A 892 -40.99 -6.84 35.21
CA VAL A 892 -41.07 -6.25 36.56
C VAL A 892 -41.34 -4.76 36.42
N PRO A 893 -42.36 -4.17 37.07
CA PRO A 893 -42.70 -2.77 36.88
C PRO A 893 -41.54 -1.81 37.17
N LYS A 894 -41.40 -0.77 36.35
CA LYS A 894 -40.24 0.14 36.35
C LYS A 894 -40.00 0.84 37.69
N GLU A 895 -41.04 1.05 38.48
CA GLU A 895 -40.98 1.65 39.82
C GLU A 895 -40.22 0.80 40.84
N PHE A 896 -40.03 -0.49 40.57
CA PHE A 896 -39.25 -1.42 41.37
C PHE A 896 -37.80 -1.54 40.91
N ILE A 897 -37.38 -0.75 39.91
CA ILE A 897 -36.02 -0.72 39.36
C ILE A 897 -35.32 0.57 39.76
N VAL A 898 -34.08 0.45 40.23
CA VAL A 898 -33.20 1.59 40.54
C VAL A 898 -31.95 1.50 39.69
N ASP A 899 -31.81 2.39 38.71
CA ASP A 899 -30.63 2.46 37.83
C ASP A 899 -29.39 2.96 38.58
N GLY A 900 -28.24 2.34 38.32
CA GLY A 900 -26.94 2.79 38.77
C GLY A 900 -26.34 3.92 37.91
N HIS A 901 -25.21 4.47 38.35
CA HIS A 901 -24.61 5.68 37.79
C HIS A 901 -23.74 5.48 36.51
N ASP A 902 -23.86 4.35 35.80
CA ASP A 902 -23.08 4.10 34.58
C ASP A 902 -23.60 4.94 33.39
N PRO A 903 -22.73 5.68 32.68
CA PRO A 903 -23.12 6.47 31.51
C PRO A 903 -23.67 5.62 30.34
N ASN A 904 -23.33 4.34 30.21
CA ASN A 904 -23.83 3.50 29.12
C ASN A 904 -25.21 2.88 29.47
N PRO A 905 -26.28 3.26 28.74
CA PRO A 905 -27.65 2.81 29.02
C PRO A 905 -27.85 1.30 28.81
N PHE A 906 -26.98 0.60 28.10
CA PHE A 906 -27.08 -0.85 27.87
C PHE A 906 -26.26 -1.70 28.85
N SER A 907 -25.33 -1.07 29.59
CA SER A 907 -24.51 -1.74 30.62
C SER A 907 -24.79 -1.25 32.04
N ARG A 908 -25.77 -0.35 32.25
CA ARG A 908 -26.08 0.14 33.60
C ARG A 908 -26.30 -1.02 34.55
N SER A 909 -25.49 -1.04 35.60
CA SER A 909 -25.84 -1.78 36.82
C SER A 909 -27.16 -1.19 37.35
N TYR A 910 -28.04 -2.02 37.89
CA TYR A 910 -29.32 -1.59 38.44
C TYR A 910 -29.68 -2.51 39.60
N GLU A 911 -30.47 -2.04 40.56
CA GLU A 911 -31.09 -2.88 41.60
C GLU A 911 -32.56 -3.09 41.27
N CYS A 912 -33.11 -4.22 41.73
CA CYS A 912 -34.53 -4.55 41.59
C CYS A 912 -35.09 -4.99 42.94
N ASP A 913 -36.33 -4.63 43.24
CA ASP A 913 -37.05 -5.25 44.35
C ASP A 913 -37.32 -6.73 44.03
N TRP A 914 -36.59 -7.63 44.68
CA TRP A 914 -36.74 -9.08 44.51
C TRP A 914 -38.13 -9.60 44.90
N LYS A 915 -38.85 -8.88 45.76
CA LYS A 915 -40.25 -9.21 46.07
C LYS A 915 -41.18 -8.95 44.89
N ALA A 916 -40.89 -7.93 44.09
CA ALA A 916 -41.65 -7.68 42.86
C ALA A 916 -41.43 -8.80 41.84
N ILE A 917 -40.19 -9.28 41.68
CA ILE A 917 -39.88 -10.47 40.86
C ILE A 917 -40.68 -11.68 41.35
N TYR A 918 -40.62 -11.98 42.65
CA TYR A 918 -41.38 -13.06 43.27
C TYR A 918 -42.88 -12.97 42.97
N ASN A 919 -43.49 -11.79 43.15
CA ASN A 919 -44.92 -11.61 42.95
C ASN A 919 -45.33 -11.91 41.50
N GLU A 920 -44.56 -11.47 40.51
CA GLU A 920 -44.88 -11.71 39.10
C GLU A 920 -44.71 -13.18 38.71
N ILE A 921 -43.62 -13.84 39.13
CA ILE A 921 -43.41 -15.26 38.80
C ILE A 921 -44.41 -16.15 39.54
N PHE A 922 -44.77 -15.81 40.78
CA PHE A 922 -45.77 -16.53 41.55
C PHE A 922 -47.15 -16.51 40.88
N LYS A 923 -47.57 -15.37 40.31
CA LYS A 923 -48.83 -15.28 39.55
C LYS A 923 -48.84 -16.26 38.37
N LEU A 924 -47.78 -16.24 37.55
CA LEU A 924 -47.65 -17.14 36.40
C LEU A 924 -47.72 -18.62 36.81
N LEU A 925 -47.00 -18.99 37.89
CA LEU A 925 -47.01 -20.36 38.41
C LEU A 925 -48.39 -20.77 38.95
N LYS A 926 -49.12 -19.87 39.60
CA LYS A 926 -50.48 -20.15 40.09
C LYS A 926 -51.49 -20.29 38.95
N GLU A 927 -51.40 -19.47 37.91
CA GLU A 927 -52.22 -19.59 36.70
C GLU A 927 -51.98 -20.95 36.03
N TRP A 928 -50.73 -21.33 35.84
CA TRP A 928 -50.37 -22.64 35.29
C TRP A 928 -50.81 -23.83 36.13
N GLN A 929 -50.71 -23.74 37.46
CA GLN A 929 -51.20 -24.79 38.36
C GLN A 929 -52.72 -24.97 38.23
N ASN A 930 -53.47 -23.87 38.05
CA ASN A 930 -54.91 -23.90 37.84
C ASN A 930 -55.28 -24.48 36.47
N ASP A 931 -54.62 -24.06 35.40
CA ASP A 931 -54.86 -24.56 34.05
C ASP A 931 -54.51 -26.04 33.92
N SER A 932 -53.40 -26.47 34.53
CA SER A 932 -53.01 -27.88 34.59
C SER A 932 -54.04 -28.71 35.38
N ALA A 933 -54.56 -28.17 36.49
CA ALA A 933 -55.62 -28.82 37.25
C ALA A 933 -56.97 -28.89 36.49
N ILE A 934 -57.23 -27.98 35.55
CA ILE A 934 -58.41 -28.01 34.67
C ILE A 934 -58.21 -29.00 33.51
N ALA A 935 -57.01 -29.04 32.91
CA ALA A 935 -56.64 -30.02 31.87
C ALA A 935 -56.72 -31.47 32.39
N ILE A 936 -56.24 -31.73 33.60
CA ILE A 936 -56.32 -33.05 34.26
C ILE A 936 -57.77 -33.43 34.63
N LYS A 937 -58.67 -32.45 34.79
CA LYS A 937 -60.11 -32.71 35.05
C LYS A 937 -60.94 -32.88 33.77
N SER A 938 -60.39 -32.53 32.61
CA SER A 938 -61.08 -32.57 31.30
C SER A 938 -60.56 -33.67 30.37
N ALA A 939 -59.43 -34.29 30.69
CA ALA A 939 -58.99 -35.61 30.23
C ALA A 939 -59.56 -36.71 31.14
#